data_AF-A0A2B7WJL2-F1
#
_entry.id   AF-A0A2B7WJL2-F1
#
_cell.length_a   1.000
_cell.length_b   1.000
_cell.length_c   1.000
_cell.angle_alpha   90.00
_cell.angle_beta   90.00
_cell.angle_gamma   90.00
#
_symmetry.space_group_name_H-M   'P 1'
#
loop_
_entity.id
_entity.type
_entity.pdbx_description
1 polymer ?
#
loop_
_entity_poly.entity_id
_entity_poly.type
_entity_poly.pdbx_seq_one_letter_code
_entity_poly.pdbx_strand_id
1 'polypeptide(L)'
;MAAEPDTLKWSAQFAVTPPTRTKKLPGDKILLPPSALEQLLAAAPITSVESTHTHALTPQFDPFNPHTFAAERRARELLAGRQQQLPQPLTFRIVNPSNGRIVHAGIREFSAQENEVGLSAFLRQSLGLDDGDFPSPGNGAIPVEESPSDVDMLEPGDGDISNLSKGPIVTIHARQLPKGTYVRLRPLEAGYDPEDWKALLERHLRENFTTLTLGELLLIPGGRNETFRFLVDKVEPQGDGICIVDTDLEVDIEALNEEQARETLKRRLEKATRAPGTKEGSSTGGKLSQGQEVSGQVLPGQYVDYELNDWDRERSLDVEIDVADDADVDLFISPLSARQRNRPRDNEHVFGDFSTFSPKRICLQSTNVELQDAEAVYISVHAYSEDTPKGNDSPSKTSPPLKYRLRTTSIPTGQLPAPTNKDDHDPDDTQCKNCRQWIPKRTLFLHENFCLRNNILCSKCENVFQKRSPEWENHWHCPHDDSYGNDQSSQRKHNTVFHTPHPCPSCPFTATSLSTLAHHRTTTCPAKPILCQFCHLIVPQMGEGDPDMHDPEVLLSGLTPHELADGGRTTECHLCNKIIRLKDMKTHLRHHDLDRLSRPMPRVCRNQNCGRTLQGSPASSTISSHNTNSNDTLGLCTGCFGPLYADVYDPEGKALRRRIERRYLTQMLKGCGKVWCLNPYCKTGRANTATTPATSSGSSGEAAPVLTSKEISAMIKPLIPANSIGPAATTAATDANLLPFYFCTDEKSQQRRKLSELLAAETRTETELGTSETGYDVAWCIAAVEAGAGDVGKAREWLKNWAPGKGERVAIR
;
A
#
# COMPACT_ATOMS: atom_id res chain seq x y z
N MET A 1 6.37 -51.08 13.60
CA MET A 1 7.82 -50.91 13.81
C MET A 1 8.41 -50.39 12.52
N ALA A 2 8.36 -49.08 12.35
CA ALA A 2 9.02 -48.36 11.26
C ALA A 2 10.36 -47.84 11.80
N ALA A 3 11.42 -47.92 11.02
CA ALA A 3 12.75 -47.45 11.39
C ALA A 3 12.69 -45.96 11.79
N GLU A 4 13.26 -45.62 12.95
CA GLU A 4 13.45 -44.22 13.33
C GLU A 4 14.36 -43.55 12.28
N PRO A 5 13.96 -42.41 11.69
CA PRO A 5 14.81 -41.71 10.73
C PRO A 5 16.06 -41.19 11.45
N ASP A 6 17.21 -41.27 10.78
CA ASP A 6 18.53 -40.80 11.25
C ASP A 6 18.42 -39.45 11.97
N THR A 7 18.47 -39.50 13.30
CA THR A 7 18.37 -38.32 14.15
C THR A 7 19.72 -37.63 14.22
N LEU A 8 19.78 -36.35 13.85
CA LEU A 8 20.93 -35.48 14.02
C LEU A 8 21.35 -35.48 15.50
N LYS A 9 22.51 -36.08 15.83
CA LYS A 9 23.06 -36.14 17.20
C LYS A 9 24.19 -35.15 17.34
N TRP A 10 23.90 -34.00 17.96
CA TRP A 10 24.88 -32.99 18.32
C TRP A 10 24.65 -32.51 19.75
N SER A 11 25.72 -32.25 20.48
CA SER A 11 25.65 -31.69 21.83
C SER A 11 26.86 -30.82 22.14
N ALA A 12 26.62 -29.64 22.71
CA ALA A 12 27.68 -28.73 23.14
C ALA A 12 27.27 -27.96 24.40
N GLN A 13 28.27 -27.51 25.16
CA GLN A 13 28.09 -26.69 26.35
C GLN A 13 28.43 -25.24 26.04
N PHE A 14 27.56 -24.31 26.46
CA PHE A 14 27.73 -22.88 26.23
C PHE A 14 27.50 -22.10 27.52
N ALA A 15 28.21 -21.00 27.68
CA ALA A 15 27.92 -20.02 28.72
C ALA A 15 26.72 -19.16 28.28
N VAL A 16 25.79 -18.87 29.20
CA VAL A 16 24.64 -18.01 28.88
C VAL A 16 25.08 -16.55 28.84
N THR A 17 24.78 -15.86 27.73
CA THR A 17 25.07 -14.42 27.59
C THR A 17 24.23 -13.60 28.59
N PRO A 18 24.81 -12.57 29.25
CA PRO A 18 24.07 -11.70 30.17
C PRO A 18 22.87 -11.00 29.51
N PRO A 19 21.78 -10.74 30.26
CA PRO A 19 20.54 -10.16 29.74
C PRO A 19 20.72 -8.78 29.11
N THR A 20 21.73 -8.02 29.55
CA THR A 20 22.10 -6.70 29.01
C THR A 20 22.65 -6.74 27.59
N ARG A 21 23.23 -7.89 27.18
CA ARG A 21 23.87 -8.08 25.88
C ARG A 21 23.04 -8.95 24.93
N THR A 22 22.08 -9.71 25.44
CA THR A 22 21.13 -10.44 24.60
C THR A 22 20.17 -9.48 23.91
N LYS A 23 20.10 -9.52 22.57
CA LYS A 23 18.99 -8.88 21.82
C LYS A 23 17.66 -9.41 22.36
N LYS A 24 16.59 -8.60 22.38
CA LYS A 24 15.26 -9.06 22.82
C LYS A 24 14.78 -10.19 21.89
N LEU A 25 14.87 -11.43 22.38
CA LEU A 25 14.41 -12.61 21.68
C LEU A 25 12.96 -12.92 22.07
N PRO A 26 12.04 -13.07 21.11
CA PRO A 26 10.66 -13.44 21.40
C PRO A 26 10.53 -14.96 21.65
N GLY A 27 9.71 -15.33 22.64
CA GLY A 27 9.29 -16.70 22.92
C GLY A 27 10.42 -17.71 23.19
N ASP A 28 10.43 -18.84 22.50
CA ASP A 28 11.36 -19.97 22.72
C ASP A 28 12.61 -19.95 21.82
N LYS A 29 12.95 -18.78 21.27
CA LYS A 29 14.03 -18.62 20.29
C LYS A 29 15.40 -18.45 20.96
N ILE A 30 16.41 -19.14 20.42
CA ILE A 30 17.82 -19.04 20.86
C ILE A 30 18.75 -18.51 19.75
N LEU A 31 19.89 -17.98 20.18
CA LEU A 31 21.03 -17.58 19.35
C LEU A 31 22.21 -18.51 19.63
N LEU A 32 22.70 -19.19 18.60
CA LEU A 32 23.89 -20.03 18.69
C LEU A 32 25.10 -19.36 17.99
N PRO A 33 26.34 -19.76 18.31
CA PRO A 33 27.51 -19.25 17.61
C PRO A 33 27.63 -19.86 16.20
N PRO A 34 28.31 -19.19 15.26
CA PRO A 34 28.60 -19.73 13.93
C PRO A 34 29.30 -21.11 13.97
N SER A 35 30.19 -21.33 14.95
CA SER A 35 30.87 -22.62 15.14
C SER A 35 29.90 -23.78 15.43
N ALA A 36 28.75 -23.51 16.05
CA ALA A 36 27.72 -24.52 16.25
C ALA A 36 27.06 -24.93 14.92
N LEU A 37 26.88 -24.00 13.97
CA LEU A 37 26.35 -24.31 12.65
C LEU A 37 27.30 -25.22 11.87
N GLU A 38 28.60 -24.94 11.90
CA GLU A 38 29.63 -25.77 11.24
C GLU A 38 29.63 -27.19 11.80
N GLN A 39 29.53 -27.32 13.13
CA GLN A 39 29.45 -28.62 13.79
C GLN A 39 28.14 -29.36 13.47
N LEU A 40 27.01 -28.66 13.38
CA LEU A 40 25.73 -29.24 12.99
C LEU A 40 25.76 -29.72 11.52
N LEU A 41 26.34 -28.94 10.62
CA LEU A 41 26.55 -29.33 9.22
C LEU A 41 27.47 -30.54 9.11
N ALA A 42 28.55 -30.58 9.90
CA ALA A 42 29.44 -31.75 9.97
C ALA A 42 28.74 -33.02 10.49
N ALA A 43 27.78 -32.85 11.40
CA ALA A 43 26.99 -33.95 11.97
C ALA A 43 25.77 -34.34 11.11
N ALA A 44 25.43 -33.55 10.08
CA ALA A 44 24.24 -33.76 9.26
C ALA A 44 24.40 -34.96 8.30
N PRO A 45 23.34 -35.77 8.11
CA PRO A 45 23.36 -36.85 7.14
C PRO A 45 23.53 -36.29 5.71
N ILE A 46 24.35 -36.97 4.90
CA ILE A 46 24.59 -36.59 3.51
C ILE A 46 23.43 -37.14 2.67
N THR A 47 22.54 -36.26 2.22
CA THR A 47 21.43 -36.64 1.33
C THR A 47 21.81 -36.33 -0.11
N SER A 48 21.73 -37.32 -1.01
CA SER A 48 21.83 -37.09 -2.45
C SER A 48 20.55 -36.43 -2.94
N VAL A 49 20.61 -35.16 -3.35
CA VAL A 49 19.47 -34.49 -3.98
C VAL A 49 19.35 -35.01 -5.42
N GLU A 50 18.31 -35.81 -5.71
CA GLU A 50 17.87 -35.99 -7.09
C GLU A 50 17.29 -34.67 -7.57
N SER A 51 18.08 -33.91 -8.32
CA SER A 51 17.64 -32.68 -8.95
C SER A 51 16.56 -33.00 -9.99
N THR A 52 15.30 -32.71 -9.67
CA THR A 52 14.13 -32.78 -10.57
C THR A 52 14.08 -31.66 -11.62
N HIS A 53 15.16 -30.90 -11.78
CA HIS A 53 15.29 -29.93 -12.86
C HIS A 53 15.95 -30.58 -14.08
N THR A 54 15.14 -30.88 -15.10
CA THR A 54 15.61 -31.02 -16.47
C THR A 54 16.15 -29.68 -16.97
N HIS A 55 17.35 -29.30 -16.56
CA HIS A 55 18.03 -28.14 -17.13
C HIS A 55 18.51 -28.46 -18.55
N ALA A 56 18.27 -27.48 -19.43
CA ALA A 56 18.58 -27.55 -20.85
C ALA A 56 20.05 -27.87 -21.09
N LEU A 57 20.27 -28.78 -22.03
CA LEU A 57 21.58 -29.20 -22.51
C LEU A 57 22.44 -27.97 -22.84
N THR A 58 23.72 -28.01 -22.46
CA THR A 58 24.69 -27.05 -22.99
C THR A 58 24.62 -27.10 -24.53
N PRO A 59 24.71 -25.97 -25.25
CA PRO A 59 24.52 -25.91 -26.70
C PRO A 59 25.56 -26.73 -27.51
N GLN A 60 26.50 -27.39 -26.85
CA GLN A 60 27.54 -28.24 -27.41
C GLN A 60 27.40 -29.73 -27.02
N PHE A 61 26.32 -30.13 -26.34
CA PHE A 61 26.13 -31.53 -25.97
C PHE A 61 25.69 -32.39 -27.17
N ASP A 62 26.62 -33.17 -27.70
CA ASP A 62 26.37 -34.22 -28.69
C ASP A 62 26.22 -35.59 -27.99
N PRO A 63 25.04 -36.24 -28.06
CA PRO A 63 24.77 -37.55 -27.44
C PRO A 63 25.60 -38.72 -27.98
N PHE A 64 26.19 -38.58 -29.17
CA PHE A 64 26.90 -39.66 -29.85
C PHE A 64 28.43 -39.54 -29.77
N ASN A 65 28.95 -38.45 -29.17
CA ASN A 65 30.37 -38.26 -28.98
C ASN A 65 30.80 -38.70 -27.54
N PRO A 66 31.66 -39.72 -27.41
CA PRO A 66 32.04 -40.26 -26.09
C PRO A 66 32.81 -39.26 -25.22
N HIS A 67 33.48 -38.27 -25.81
CA HIS A 67 34.23 -37.26 -25.06
C HIS A 67 33.33 -36.18 -24.46
N THR A 68 32.33 -35.71 -25.20
CA THR A 68 31.31 -34.77 -24.68
C THR A 68 30.43 -35.44 -23.64
N PHE A 69 30.08 -36.71 -23.84
CA PHE A 69 29.33 -37.50 -22.85
C PHE A 69 30.08 -37.67 -21.52
N ALA A 70 31.38 -38.01 -21.58
CA ALA A 70 32.20 -38.16 -20.38
C ALA A 70 32.49 -36.82 -19.66
N ALA A 71 32.58 -35.72 -20.41
CA ALA A 71 32.73 -34.38 -19.86
C ALA A 71 31.43 -33.91 -19.17
N GLU A 72 30.29 -34.12 -19.82
CA GLU A 72 28.97 -33.80 -19.28
C GLU A 72 28.66 -34.66 -18.04
N ARG A 73 29.01 -35.96 -18.05
CA ARG A 73 28.85 -36.84 -16.90
C ARG A 73 29.70 -36.38 -15.71
N ARG A 74 30.97 -36.02 -15.93
CA ARG A 74 31.83 -35.46 -14.86
C ARG A 74 31.32 -34.11 -14.38
N ALA A 75 30.83 -33.25 -15.28
CA ALA A 75 30.22 -31.98 -14.90
C ALA A 75 28.95 -32.19 -14.05
N ARG A 76 28.11 -33.17 -14.38
CA ARG A 76 26.92 -33.56 -13.58
C ARG A 76 27.30 -34.21 -12.25
N GLU A 77 28.35 -35.03 -12.20
CA GLU A 77 28.88 -35.60 -10.95
C GLU A 77 29.47 -34.51 -10.03
N LEU A 78 30.03 -33.41 -10.58
CA LEU A 78 30.50 -32.25 -9.82
C LEU A 78 29.37 -31.29 -9.42
N LEU A 79 28.32 -31.15 -10.25
CA LEU A 79 27.14 -30.31 -10.02
C LEU A 79 26.07 -30.98 -9.14
N ALA A 80 26.08 -32.31 -9.02
CA ALA A 80 25.40 -33.05 -7.96
C ALA A 80 26.09 -32.74 -6.62
N GLY A 81 25.98 -31.46 -6.21
CA GLY A 81 26.54 -30.96 -4.97
C GLY A 81 26.02 -31.80 -3.82
N ARG A 82 26.95 -32.44 -3.11
CA ARG A 82 26.70 -33.02 -1.79
C ARG A 82 26.27 -31.88 -0.86
N GLN A 83 24.98 -31.60 -0.79
CA GLN A 83 24.43 -30.65 0.17
C GLN A 83 24.11 -31.39 1.47
N GLN A 84 24.81 -31.04 2.53
CA GLN A 84 24.42 -31.39 3.90
C GLN A 84 23.12 -30.62 4.19
N GLN A 85 21.98 -31.31 4.12
CA GLN A 85 20.69 -30.70 4.44
C GLN A 85 20.37 -30.96 5.91
N LEU A 86 20.30 -29.87 6.68
CA LEU A 86 19.78 -29.92 8.04
C LEU A 86 18.25 -30.08 8.00
N PRO A 87 17.67 -30.93 8.86
CA PRO A 87 16.22 -31.05 8.95
C PRO A 87 15.61 -29.72 9.38
N GLN A 88 14.57 -29.28 8.66
CA GLN A 88 13.76 -28.13 9.03
C GLN A 88 12.44 -28.63 9.65
N PRO A 89 12.00 -28.12 10.81
CA PRO A 89 12.65 -27.12 11.68
C PRO A 89 13.72 -27.71 12.60
N LEU A 90 14.76 -26.94 12.91
CA LEU A 90 15.81 -27.29 13.86
C LEU A 90 15.37 -27.01 15.31
N THR A 91 15.20 -28.08 16.08
CA THR A 91 14.80 -28.01 17.49
C THR A 91 15.93 -28.48 18.41
N PHE A 92 16.10 -27.78 19.53
CA PHE A 92 17.13 -28.04 20.52
C PHE A 92 16.52 -28.36 21.88
N ARG A 93 17.14 -29.28 22.60
CA ARG A 93 16.86 -29.60 24.00
C ARG A 93 17.94 -28.94 24.86
N ILE A 94 17.53 -27.97 25.67
CA ILE A 94 18.41 -27.24 26.58
C ILE A 94 18.27 -27.87 27.96
N VAL A 95 19.39 -28.25 28.54
CA VAL A 95 19.48 -28.84 29.88
C VAL A 95 20.32 -27.91 30.74
N ASN A 96 19.75 -27.43 31.83
CA ASN A 96 20.53 -26.75 32.85
C ASN A 96 21.12 -27.80 33.81
N PRO A 97 22.45 -27.98 33.84
CA PRO A 97 23.10 -28.97 34.69
C PRO A 97 22.97 -28.67 36.19
N SER A 98 22.72 -27.41 36.59
CA SER A 98 22.67 -27.04 38.01
C SER A 98 21.37 -27.46 38.69
N ASN A 99 20.24 -27.45 37.97
CA ASN A 99 18.92 -27.75 38.52
C ASN A 99 18.20 -28.92 37.82
N GLY A 100 18.80 -29.49 36.77
CA GLY A 100 18.24 -30.61 36.02
C GLY A 100 16.99 -30.28 35.20
N ARG A 101 16.63 -28.99 35.06
CA ARG A 101 15.49 -28.58 34.24
C ARG A 101 15.81 -28.72 32.77
N ILE A 102 14.80 -29.15 32.02
CA ILE A 102 14.87 -29.44 30.59
C ILE A 102 13.82 -28.58 29.90
N VAL A 103 14.22 -27.83 28.88
CA VAL A 103 13.31 -27.01 28.06
C VAL A 103 13.67 -27.19 26.59
N HIS A 104 12.66 -27.23 25.73
CA HIS A 104 12.84 -27.25 24.29
C HIS A 104 12.77 -25.84 23.69
N ALA A 105 13.58 -25.61 22.66
CA ALA A 105 13.73 -24.31 22.03
C ALA A 105 14.03 -24.43 20.53
N GLY A 106 13.69 -23.40 19.77
CA GLY A 106 14.03 -23.26 18.36
C GLY A 106 15.14 -22.27 18.12
N ILE A 107 15.87 -22.42 17.02
CA ILE A 107 16.90 -21.46 16.63
C ILE A 107 16.30 -20.29 15.84
N ARG A 108 16.74 -19.06 16.16
CA ARG A 108 16.48 -17.88 15.32
C ARG A 108 17.58 -17.64 14.31
N GLU A 109 18.83 -17.53 14.77
CA GLU A 109 19.99 -17.25 13.94
C GLU A 109 21.29 -17.72 14.62
N PHE A 110 22.37 -17.84 13.83
CA PHE A 110 23.70 -18.22 14.28
C PHE A 110 24.62 -16.98 14.38
N SER A 111 24.34 -16.09 15.33
CA SER A 111 25.02 -14.79 15.47
C SER A 111 25.64 -14.55 16.85
N ALA A 112 25.60 -15.53 17.76
CA ALA A 112 26.16 -15.39 19.10
C ALA A 112 27.70 -15.39 19.09
N GLN A 113 28.31 -14.86 20.15
CA GLN A 113 29.76 -14.97 20.35
C GLN A 113 30.18 -16.42 20.55
N GLU A 114 31.42 -16.73 20.17
CA GLU A 114 31.98 -18.08 20.36
C GLU A 114 31.91 -18.49 21.84
N ASN A 115 31.47 -19.73 22.08
CA ASN A 115 31.23 -20.32 23.41
C ASN A 115 30.11 -19.67 24.25
N GLU A 116 29.33 -18.75 23.68
CA GLU A 116 28.16 -18.15 24.34
C GLU A 116 26.83 -18.53 23.65
N VAL A 117 25.74 -18.57 24.42
CA VAL A 117 24.37 -18.74 23.92
C VAL A 117 23.45 -17.62 24.39
N GLY A 118 22.73 -17.03 23.43
CA GLY A 118 21.66 -16.08 23.73
C GLY A 118 20.35 -16.81 24.00
N LEU A 119 19.84 -16.72 25.23
CA LEU A 119 18.53 -17.25 25.63
C LEU A 119 17.50 -16.13 25.76
N SER A 120 16.25 -16.41 25.43
CA SER A 120 15.13 -15.48 25.66
C SER A 120 14.81 -15.33 27.16
N ALA A 121 14.09 -14.26 27.52
CA ALA A 121 13.67 -14.04 28.91
C ALA A 121 12.78 -15.19 29.43
N PHE A 122 11.89 -15.69 28.56
CA PHE A 122 11.07 -16.87 28.83
C PHE A 122 11.92 -18.09 29.18
N LEU A 123 12.88 -18.46 28.31
CA LEU A 123 13.73 -19.64 28.51
C LEU A 123 14.59 -19.53 29.78
N ARG A 124 15.10 -18.33 30.12
CA ARG A 124 15.85 -18.12 31.37
C ARG A 124 15.00 -18.39 32.61
N GLN A 125 13.77 -17.88 32.61
CA GLN A 125 12.81 -18.12 33.70
C GLN A 125 12.45 -19.60 33.82
N SER A 126 12.16 -20.27 32.69
CA SER A 126 11.85 -21.71 32.65
C SER A 126 13.03 -22.56 33.16
N LEU A 127 14.25 -22.23 32.74
CA LEU A 127 15.49 -22.88 33.17
C LEU A 127 15.94 -22.49 34.58
N GLY A 128 15.22 -21.60 35.28
CA GLY A 128 15.52 -21.17 36.64
C GLY A 128 16.87 -20.45 36.78
N LEU A 129 17.22 -19.64 35.77
CA LEU A 129 18.40 -18.77 35.78
C LEU A 129 17.94 -17.37 36.19
N ASP A 130 18.28 -16.96 37.41
CA ASP A 130 17.93 -15.63 37.91
C ASP A 130 18.96 -14.59 37.45
N ASP A 131 18.55 -13.33 37.27
CA ASP A 131 19.43 -12.24 36.82
C ASP A 131 20.62 -11.97 37.79
N GLY A 132 20.60 -12.56 38.99
CA GLY A 132 21.69 -12.52 39.98
C GLY A 132 22.84 -13.51 39.75
N ASP A 133 22.70 -14.48 38.84
CA ASP A 133 23.75 -15.45 38.50
C ASP A 133 24.77 -14.88 37.48
N PHE A 134 24.49 -13.69 36.95
CA PHE A 134 25.38 -13.00 36.02
C PHE A 134 26.26 -12.01 36.78
N PRO A 135 27.58 -11.95 36.49
CA PRO A 135 28.46 -11.00 37.15
C PRO A 135 27.98 -9.58 36.83
N SER A 136 27.63 -8.80 37.86
CA SER A 136 27.26 -7.40 37.68
C SER A 136 28.41 -6.62 37.04
N PRO A 137 28.15 -5.63 36.16
CA PRO A 137 29.17 -4.67 35.77
C PRO A 137 29.51 -3.83 37.00
N GLY A 138 30.52 -4.26 37.75
CA GLY A 138 31.03 -3.56 38.92
C GLY A 138 31.70 -2.25 38.51
N ASN A 139 31.19 -1.16 39.09
CA ASN A 139 31.80 0.16 39.13
C ASN A 139 33.34 0.13 39.21
N GLY A 140 33.98 0.63 38.16
CA GLY A 140 35.40 0.97 38.11
C GLY A 140 35.62 2.02 37.03
N ALA A 141 35.49 3.29 37.41
CA ALA A 141 35.68 4.44 36.53
C ALA A 141 37.12 4.52 36.00
N ILE A 142 37.29 4.73 34.68
CA ILE A 142 38.20 5.74 34.09
C ILE A 142 37.60 6.21 32.75
N PRO A 143 37.43 7.53 32.50
CA PRO A 143 37.12 8.08 31.19
C PRO A 143 38.41 8.58 30.51
N VAL A 144 38.81 8.05 29.35
CA VAL A 144 39.73 8.75 28.45
C VAL A 144 39.46 8.36 26.99
N GLU A 145 39.37 9.39 26.16
CA GLU A 145 39.30 9.37 24.70
C GLU A 145 40.62 8.91 24.04
N GLU A 146 40.62 8.90 22.70
CA GLU A 146 41.79 8.92 21.79
C GLU A 146 42.45 7.59 21.36
N SER A 147 41.98 7.12 20.19
CA SER A 147 42.74 6.98 18.92
C SER A 147 43.88 5.92 18.76
N PRO A 148 44.20 5.52 17.51
CA PRO A 148 44.81 4.23 17.17
C PRO A 148 46.31 4.33 16.81
N SER A 149 47.13 3.33 17.16
CA SER A 149 48.31 2.90 16.38
C SER A 149 49.15 1.80 17.05
N ASP A 150 49.71 0.97 16.17
CA ASP A 150 51.00 0.26 16.24
C ASP A 150 51.19 -1.05 17.04
N VAL A 151 51.13 -2.13 16.26
CA VAL A 151 52.08 -3.27 16.15
C VAL A 151 53.03 -3.55 17.32
N ASP A 152 52.90 -4.74 17.91
CA ASP A 152 54.07 -5.59 18.15
C ASP A 152 53.75 -7.09 18.06
N MET A 153 54.70 -7.82 17.48
CA MET A 153 54.65 -9.23 17.08
C MET A 153 55.25 -10.13 18.16
N LEU A 154 54.49 -11.11 18.68
CA LEU A 154 55.06 -12.34 19.25
C LEU A 154 54.12 -13.54 19.00
N GLU A 155 54.61 -14.54 18.25
CA GLU A 155 54.06 -15.90 18.14
C GLU A 155 54.56 -16.80 19.31
N PRO A 156 54.37 -18.14 19.29
CA PRO A 156 53.23 -18.87 19.84
C PRO A 156 53.66 -19.76 21.03
N GLY A 157 52.79 -19.96 22.02
CA GLY A 157 53.09 -20.83 23.16
C GLY A 157 51.83 -21.39 23.81
N ASP A 158 51.73 -22.71 23.80
CA ASP A 158 50.64 -23.52 24.30
C ASP A 158 50.13 -23.19 25.71
N GLY A 159 48.80 -23.21 25.84
CA GLY A 159 48.10 -23.74 27.00
C GLY A 159 48.02 -22.85 28.24
N ASP A 160 46.96 -22.05 28.35
CA ASP A 160 46.15 -22.11 29.57
C ASP A 160 44.71 -21.63 29.35
N ILE A 161 43.77 -22.55 29.61
CA ILE A 161 42.32 -22.33 29.62
C ILE A 161 42.00 -21.73 30.99
N SER A 162 42.07 -20.41 31.15
CA SER A 162 41.75 -19.82 32.47
C SER A 162 41.32 -18.34 32.43
N ASN A 163 40.54 -17.92 31.44
CA ASN A 163 39.84 -16.63 31.50
C ASN A 163 38.45 -16.66 30.83
N LEU A 164 37.62 -17.66 31.20
CA LEU A 164 36.18 -17.62 30.91
C LEU A 164 35.48 -16.90 32.07
N SER A 165 34.91 -15.73 31.79
CA SER A 165 34.05 -14.99 32.72
C SER A 165 32.91 -15.88 33.20
N LYS A 166 32.87 -16.15 34.52
CA LYS A 166 31.89 -17.01 35.21
C LYS A 166 30.44 -16.55 34.91
N GLY A 167 29.75 -17.27 34.05
CA GLY A 167 28.30 -17.21 33.86
C GLY A 167 27.67 -18.61 33.95
N PRO A 168 26.35 -18.74 34.10
CA PRO A 168 25.70 -20.04 34.14
C PRO A 168 25.92 -20.80 32.83
N ILE A 169 26.25 -22.10 32.93
CA ILE A 169 26.54 -22.98 31.79
C ILE A 169 25.31 -23.82 31.49
N VAL A 170 24.92 -23.91 30.22
CA VAL A 170 23.83 -24.78 29.76
C VAL A 170 24.34 -25.78 28.73
N THR A 171 23.76 -26.98 28.72
CA THR A 171 24.07 -28.00 27.72
C THR A 171 22.96 -28.07 26.69
N ILE A 172 23.30 -27.90 25.41
CA ILE A 172 22.36 -27.86 24.30
C ILE A 172 22.54 -29.13 23.47
N HIS A 173 21.44 -29.85 23.24
CA HIS A 173 21.39 -31.03 22.39
C HIS A 173 20.51 -30.77 21.17
N ALA A 174 20.99 -31.11 19.97
CA ALA A 174 20.12 -31.19 18.80
C ALA A 174 19.22 -32.42 18.96
N ARG A 175 17.89 -32.22 18.97
CA ARG A 175 16.92 -33.30 19.07
C ARG A 175 15.67 -32.90 18.30
N GLN A 176 15.33 -33.68 17.28
CA GLN A 176 14.09 -33.48 16.54
C GLN A 176 12.89 -33.89 17.40
N LEU A 177 11.94 -32.98 17.58
CA LEU A 177 10.67 -33.27 18.23
C LEU A 177 9.60 -33.71 17.23
N PRO A 178 8.69 -34.61 17.63
CA PRO A 178 7.54 -34.95 16.80
C PRO A 178 6.60 -33.74 16.64
N LYS A 179 5.89 -33.71 15.52
CA LYS A 179 4.85 -32.73 15.24
C LYS A 179 3.66 -32.91 16.20
N GLY A 180 3.22 -31.82 16.82
CA GLY A 180 2.10 -31.84 17.76
C GLY A 180 0.75 -31.95 17.06
N THR A 181 -0.18 -32.71 17.66
CA THR A 181 -1.57 -32.83 17.20
C THR A 181 -2.55 -32.19 18.18
N TYR A 182 -2.29 -32.29 19.48
CA TYR A 182 -3.16 -31.75 20.53
C TYR A 182 -2.34 -31.17 21.69
N VAL A 183 -2.80 -30.04 22.22
CA VAL A 183 -2.28 -29.44 23.46
C VAL A 183 -3.42 -29.00 24.37
N ARG A 184 -3.27 -29.27 25.67
CA ARG A 184 -4.16 -28.78 26.71
C ARG A 184 -3.49 -27.68 27.52
N LEU A 185 -4.07 -26.49 27.48
CA LEU A 185 -3.61 -25.34 28.26
C LEU A 185 -4.55 -25.10 29.44
N ARG A 186 -4.01 -24.64 30.58
CA ARG A 186 -4.81 -24.22 31.74
C ARG A 186 -4.50 -22.77 32.12
N PRO A 187 -5.48 -21.86 32.14
CA PRO A 187 -5.28 -20.49 32.61
C PRO A 187 -5.09 -20.47 34.13
N LEU A 188 -4.12 -19.69 34.62
CA LEU A 188 -3.97 -19.43 36.05
C LEU A 188 -4.92 -18.34 36.57
N GLU A 189 -5.40 -17.47 35.70
CA GLU A 189 -6.24 -16.30 36.04
C GLU A 189 -7.70 -16.49 35.60
N ALA A 190 -8.65 -15.98 36.40
CA ALA A 190 -10.09 -16.05 36.12
C ALA A 190 -10.53 -14.93 35.15
N GLY A 191 -11.59 -15.18 34.37
CA GLY A 191 -12.15 -14.19 33.44
C GLY A 191 -11.64 -14.27 31.99
N TYR A 192 -11.17 -15.44 31.56
CA TYR A 192 -10.79 -15.66 30.16
C TYR A 192 -12.04 -15.72 29.26
N ASP A 193 -12.08 -14.92 28.19
CA ASP A 193 -13.15 -14.95 27.20
C ASP A 193 -12.78 -15.86 26.01
N PRO A 194 -13.51 -16.97 25.77
CA PRO A 194 -13.11 -18.01 24.84
C PRO A 194 -13.16 -17.65 23.34
N GLU A 195 -13.58 -16.43 22.96
CA GLU A 195 -13.64 -16.02 21.54
C GLU A 195 -12.49 -15.09 21.13
N ASP A 196 -12.06 -14.15 21.99
CA ASP A 196 -11.05 -13.14 21.64
C ASP A 196 -9.61 -13.67 21.67
N TRP A 197 -9.30 -14.54 22.62
CA TRP A 197 -7.99 -15.13 22.85
C TRP A 197 -7.53 -16.21 21.83
N LYS A 198 -8.41 -16.90 21.09
CA LYS A 198 -8.00 -18.01 20.20
C LYS A 198 -7.09 -17.48 19.10
N ALA A 199 -7.48 -16.36 18.51
CA ALA A 199 -6.67 -15.67 17.50
C ALA A 199 -5.38 -15.07 18.07
N LEU A 200 -5.44 -14.50 19.29
CA LEU A 200 -4.26 -13.97 19.97
C LEU A 200 -3.24 -15.07 20.29
N LEU A 201 -3.72 -16.20 20.82
CA LEU A 201 -2.93 -17.37 21.14
C LEU A 201 -2.32 -17.99 19.88
N GLU A 202 -3.11 -18.18 18.82
CA GLU A 202 -2.62 -18.74 17.56
C GLU A 202 -1.53 -17.85 16.95
N ARG A 203 -1.77 -16.53 16.89
CA ARG A 203 -0.78 -15.57 16.40
C ARG A 203 0.49 -15.60 17.25
N HIS A 204 0.35 -15.58 18.57
CA HIS A 204 1.48 -15.57 19.49
C HIS A 204 2.30 -16.86 19.43
N LEU A 205 1.65 -18.02 19.34
CA LEU A 205 2.32 -19.31 19.17
C LEU A 205 3.06 -19.37 17.83
N ARG A 206 2.45 -18.90 16.74
CA ARG A 206 3.06 -18.90 15.39
C ARG A 206 4.27 -17.97 15.29
N GLU A 207 4.20 -16.77 15.86
CA GLU A 207 5.27 -15.76 15.74
C GLU A 207 6.43 -16.05 16.70
N ASN A 208 6.14 -16.53 17.92
CA ASN A 208 7.12 -16.55 19.02
C ASN A 208 7.57 -17.95 19.43
N PHE A 209 6.79 -19.00 19.18
CA PHE A 209 7.09 -20.36 19.64
C PHE A 209 7.34 -21.33 18.48
N THR A 210 8.37 -22.17 18.61
CA THR A 210 8.63 -23.29 17.69
C THR A 210 8.30 -24.63 18.34
N THR A 211 8.45 -24.70 19.67
CA THR A 211 8.29 -25.87 20.49
C THR A 211 7.51 -25.56 21.76
N LEU A 212 6.75 -26.54 22.25
CA LEU A 212 6.05 -26.47 23.53
C LEU A 212 6.55 -27.59 24.44
N THR A 213 6.99 -27.23 25.65
CA THR A 213 7.48 -28.17 26.67
C THR A 213 6.37 -28.45 27.68
N LEU A 214 6.21 -29.71 28.10
CA LEU A 214 5.17 -30.12 29.05
C LEU A 214 5.47 -29.55 30.45
N GLY A 215 4.48 -28.96 31.12
CA GLY A 215 4.58 -28.40 32.47
C GLY A 215 5.12 -26.96 32.53
N GLU A 216 5.38 -26.34 31.39
CA GLU A 216 5.91 -24.98 31.31
C GLU A 216 4.79 -23.91 31.32
N LEU A 217 5.13 -22.71 31.82
CA LEU A 217 4.20 -21.58 31.93
C LEU A 217 4.35 -20.61 30.76
N LEU A 218 3.42 -20.65 29.80
CA LEU A 218 3.34 -19.72 28.69
C LEU A 218 2.80 -18.35 29.14
N LEU A 219 3.59 -17.31 28.90
CA LEU A 219 3.22 -15.91 29.13
C LEU A 219 2.77 -15.28 27.81
N ILE A 220 1.53 -14.80 27.76
CA ILE A 220 0.95 -14.18 26.57
C ILE A 220 0.61 -12.73 26.87
N PRO A 221 1.25 -11.76 26.18
CA PRO A 221 0.87 -10.35 26.29
C PRO A 221 -0.48 -10.12 25.59
N GLY A 222 -1.45 -9.58 26.33
CA GLY A 222 -2.75 -9.14 25.86
C GLY A 222 -2.72 -7.70 25.33
N GLY A 223 -3.80 -7.30 24.63
CA GLY A 223 -3.90 -6.00 23.94
C GLY A 223 -3.91 -4.74 24.83
N ARG A 224 -3.86 -4.89 26.16
CA ARG A 224 -3.93 -3.78 27.14
C ARG A 224 -2.92 -3.90 28.28
N ASN A 225 -1.69 -4.35 28.00
CA ASN A 225 -0.62 -4.49 29.00
C ASN A 225 -0.91 -5.56 30.09
N GLU A 226 -1.90 -6.41 29.86
CA GLU A 226 -2.22 -7.58 30.68
C GLU A 226 -1.38 -8.76 30.18
N THR A 227 -0.81 -9.56 31.08
CA THR A 227 -0.05 -10.77 30.72
C THR A 227 -0.76 -11.99 31.24
N PHE A 228 -1.30 -12.79 30.34
CA PHE A 228 -1.98 -14.03 30.71
C PHE A 228 -0.97 -15.16 30.89
N ARG A 229 -1.20 -15.99 31.91
CA ARG A 229 -0.34 -17.12 32.24
C ARG A 229 -1.08 -18.43 32.02
N PHE A 230 -0.57 -19.25 31.09
CA PHE A 230 -1.11 -20.56 30.75
C PHE A 230 -0.13 -21.67 31.10
N LEU A 231 -0.59 -22.70 31.79
CA LEU A 231 0.19 -23.90 32.06
C LEU A 231 -0.06 -24.93 30.95
N VAL A 232 1.00 -25.49 30.38
CA VAL A 232 0.91 -26.63 29.45
C VAL A 232 0.70 -27.92 30.26
N ASP A 233 -0.53 -28.44 30.27
CA ASP A 233 -0.87 -29.62 31.07
C ASP A 233 -0.64 -30.94 30.32
N LYS A 234 -1.06 -31.00 29.05
CA LYS A 234 -0.94 -32.21 28.23
C LYS A 234 -0.56 -31.88 26.79
N VAL A 235 0.23 -32.76 26.19
CA VAL A 235 0.65 -32.70 24.78
C VAL A 235 0.51 -34.08 24.14
N GLU A 236 0.07 -34.13 22.89
CA GLU A 236 0.05 -35.32 22.05
C GLU A 236 0.82 -35.06 20.75
N PRO A 237 1.68 -36.00 20.29
CA PRO A 237 2.02 -37.31 20.86
C PRO A 237 2.77 -37.20 22.21
N GLN A 238 2.61 -38.21 23.08
CA GLN A 238 3.17 -38.20 24.43
C GLN A 238 4.71 -38.12 24.40
N GLY A 239 5.26 -37.03 24.91
CA GLY A 239 6.70 -36.77 24.97
C GLY A 239 7.05 -35.56 25.84
N ASP A 240 8.34 -35.26 25.97
CA ASP A 240 8.85 -34.13 26.76
C ASP A 240 8.48 -32.76 26.15
N GLY A 241 8.20 -32.73 24.85
CA GLY A 241 7.73 -31.55 24.12
C GLY A 241 7.29 -31.88 22.69
N ILE A 242 6.62 -30.92 22.05
CA ILE A 242 6.11 -31.03 20.68
C ILE A 242 6.61 -29.87 19.82
N CYS A 243 6.75 -30.11 18.51
CA CYS A 243 7.01 -29.07 17.51
C CYS A 243 5.69 -28.57 16.92
N ILE A 244 5.50 -27.24 16.88
CA ILE A 244 4.25 -26.59 16.43
C ILE A 244 4.36 -25.89 15.06
N VAL A 245 5.50 -26.03 14.38
CA VAL A 245 5.75 -25.44 13.06
C VAL A 245 5.09 -26.28 11.96
N ASP A 246 4.30 -25.64 11.10
CA ASP A 246 3.56 -26.26 9.99
C ASP A 246 2.70 -27.46 10.42
N THR A 247 1.97 -27.29 11.53
CA THR A 247 1.06 -28.29 12.10
C THR A 247 -0.29 -27.69 12.48
N ASP A 248 -1.36 -28.41 12.18
CA ASP A 248 -2.71 -28.11 12.68
C ASP A 248 -2.84 -28.63 14.11
N LEU A 249 -2.54 -27.78 15.09
CA LEU A 249 -2.58 -28.11 16.51
C LEU A 249 -3.96 -27.82 17.10
N GLU A 250 -4.62 -28.83 17.66
CA GLU A 250 -5.84 -28.65 18.45
C GLU A 250 -5.50 -28.13 19.84
N VAL A 251 -6.00 -26.94 20.18
CA VAL A 251 -5.82 -26.33 21.51
C VAL A 251 -7.12 -26.41 22.29
N ASP A 252 -7.07 -27.11 23.43
CA ASP A 252 -8.18 -27.20 24.38
C ASP A 252 -7.81 -26.53 25.70
N ILE A 253 -8.77 -25.85 26.31
CA ILE A 253 -8.52 -24.99 27.46
C ILE A 253 -9.47 -25.30 28.60
N GLU A 254 -8.89 -25.86 29.66
CA GLU A 254 -9.62 -26.40 30.80
C GLU A 254 -9.37 -25.51 32.03
N ALA A 255 -10.43 -25.10 32.72
CA ALA A 255 -10.31 -24.28 33.93
C ALA A 255 -9.54 -25.04 35.03
N LEU A 256 -8.71 -24.32 35.78
CA LEU A 256 -7.95 -24.91 36.89
C LEU A 256 -8.86 -25.24 38.09
N ASN A 257 -9.87 -24.40 38.38
CA ASN A 257 -10.77 -24.54 39.54
C ASN A 257 -12.25 -24.30 39.19
N GLU A 258 -13.18 -25.00 39.88
CA GLU A 258 -14.64 -24.86 39.71
C GLU A 258 -15.17 -23.47 40.11
N GLU A 259 -14.51 -22.80 41.07
CA GLU A 259 -14.84 -21.43 41.51
C GLU A 259 -14.46 -20.38 40.46
N GLN A 260 -13.32 -20.53 39.79
CA GLN A 260 -12.91 -19.66 38.68
C GLN A 260 -13.86 -19.79 37.48
N ALA A 261 -14.38 -20.99 37.22
CA ALA A 261 -15.38 -21.22 36.17
C ALA A 261 -16.70 -20.50 36.48
N ARG A 262 -17.16 -20.51 37.74
CA ARG A 262 -18.39 -19.79 38.17
C ARG A 262 -18.24 -18.28 38.11
N GLU A 263 -17.08 -17.73 38.53
CA GLU A 263 -16.80 -16.30 38.42
C GLU A 263 -16.72 -15.84 36.96
N THR A 264 -16.10 -16.64 36.10
CA THR A 264 -16.03 -16.40 34.65
C THR A 264 -17.43 -16.42 34.03
N LEU A 265 -18.30 -17.37 34.41
CA LEU A 265 -19.70 -17.40 33.96
C LEU A 265 -20.50 -16.17 34.44
N LYS A 266 -20.31 -15.72 35.69
CA LYS A 266 -20.98 -14.53 36.21
C LYS A 266 -20.54 -13.26 35.46
N ARG A 267 -19.24 -13.07 35.24
CA ARG A 267 -18.71 -11.97 34.41
C ARG A 267 -19.23 -12.01 32.98
N ARG A 268 -19.37 -13.19 32.39
CA ARG A 268 -19.95 -13.36 31.05
C ARG A 268 -21.42 -12.97 30.98
N LEU A 269 -22.21 -13.33 32.00
CA LEU A 269 -23.61 -12.91 32.10
C LEU A 269 -23.74 -11.39 32.29
N GLU A 270 -22.90 -10.77 33.13
CA GLU A 270 -22.86 -9.32 33.32
C GLU A 270 -22.39 -8.55 32.07
N LYS A 271 -21.46 -9.12 31.28
CA LYS A 271 -21.02 -8.57 29.99
C LYS A 271 -22.12 -8.69 28.92
N ALA A 272 -22.87 -9.80 28.94
CA ALA A 272 -23.96 -10.05 28.00
C ALA A 272 -25.17 -9.12 28.22
N THR A 273 -25.50 -8.76 29.47
CA THR A 273 -26.56 -7.78 29.74
C THR A 273 -26.19 -6.36 29.30
N ARG A 274 -24.90 -6.02 29.31
CA ARG A 274 -24.33 -4.71 28.91
C ARG A 274 -23.87 -4.63 27.46
N ALA A 275 -24.17 -5.64 26.64
CA ALA A 275 -23.77 -5.66 25.24
C ALA A 275 -24.38 -4.46 24.47
N PRO A 276 -23.68 -3.91 23.47
CA PRO A 276 -24.20 -2.81 22.66
C PRO A 276 -25.56 -3.16 22.03
N GLY A 277 -26.57 -2.30 22.21
CA GLY A 277 -27.93 -2.49 21.70
C GLY A 277 -28.96 -3.03 22.70
N THR A 278 -28.60 -3.31 23.96
CA THR A 278 -29.55 -3.63 25.03
C THR A 278 -30.09 -2.35 25.71
N LYS A 279 -31.20 -2.45 26.46
CA LYS A 279 -31.83 -1.29 27.14
C LYS A 279 -30.94 -0.64 28.22
N GLU A 280 -29.94 -1.36 28.70
CA GLU A 280 -28.96 -0.88 29.71
C GLU A 280 -27.56 -0.72 29.12
N GLY A 281 -27.38 -0.96 27.82
CA GLY A 281 -26.10 -0.90 27.10
C GLY A 281 -25.98 0.34 26.22
N SER A 282 -24.77 0.62 25.72
CA SER A 282 -24.54 1.66 24.72
C SER A 282 -25.20 1.31 23.39
N SER A 283 -25.52 2.31 22.58
CA SER A 283 -26.02 2.10 21.22
C SER A 283 -24.96 1.43 20.34
N THR A 284 -25.38 0.57 19.42
CA THR A 284 -24.46 -0.16 18.51
C THR A 284 -23.73 0.74 17.51
N GLY A 285 -24.17 1.99 17.36
CA GLY A 285 -23.72 2.88 16.29
C GLY A 285 -24.26 2.44 14.92
N GLY A 286 -23.86 3.13 13.85
CA GLY A 286 -24.31 2.79 12.50
C GLY A 286 -23.95 3.79 11.41
N LYS A 287 -24.41 3.50 10.19
CA LYS A 287 -24.26 4.42 9.05
C LYS A 287 -25.21 5.60 9.19
N LEU A 288 -24.69 6.80 8.95
CA LEU A 288 -25.42 8.05 8.99
C LEU A 288 -25.56 8.60 7.57
N SER A 289 -26.71 9.19 7.27
CA SER A 289 -26.93 9.98 6.06
C SER A 289 -26.93 11.48 6.38
N GLN A 290 -26.46 12.30 5.45
CA GLN A 290 -26.46 13.76 5.58
C GLN A 290 -27.89 14.28 5.82
N GLY A 291 -28.09 15.10 6.87
CA GLY A 291 -29.40 15.65 7.24
C GLY A 291 -30.22 14.79 8.21
N GLN A 292 -29.73 13.60 8.58
CA GLN A 292 -30.42 12.70 9.50
C GLN A 292 -30.17 13.07 10.96
N GLU A 293 -31.22 13.06 11.76
CA GLU A 293 -31.18 13.22 13.21
C GLU A 293 -31.26 11.83 13.86
N VAL A 294 -30.26 11.47 14.67
CA VAL A 294 -30.17 10.15 15.33
C VAL A 294 -30.12 10.34 16.83
N SER A 295 -30.98 9.61 17.54
CA SER A 295 -30.91 9.52 19.01
C SER A 295 -30.12 8.27 19.41
N GLY A 296 -29.20 8.45 20.35
CA GLY A 296 -28.32 7.39 20.84
C GLY A 296 -28.18 7.45 22.36
N GLN A 297 -27.56 6.40 22.91
CA GLN A 297 -27.25 6.29 24.34
C GLN A 297 -25.82 5.78 24.51
N VAL A 298 -25.04 6.38 25.43
CA VAL A 298 -23.67 5.96 25.75
C VAL A 298 -23.52 5.74 27.25
N LEU A 299 -22.86 4.64 27.64
CA LEU A 299 -22.42 4.41 29.01
C LEU A 299 -21.09 5.13 29.28
N PRO A 300 -20.86 5.70 30.48
CA PRO A 300 -19.57 6.31 30.83
C PRO A 300 -18.38 5.39 30.56
N GLY A 301 -17.37 5.91 29.85
CA GLY A 301 -16.17 5.20 29.39
C GLY A 301 -16.34 4.39 28.10
N GLN A 302 -17.53 4.37 27.49
CA GLN A 302 -17.78 3.71 26.20
C GLN A 302 -17.88 4.72 25.04
N TYR A 303 -17.73 4.20 23.82
CA TYR A 303 -17.81 4.97 22.58
C TYR A 303 -18.94 4.42 21.72
N VAL A 304 -19.69 5.31 21.07
CA VAL A 304 -20.64 4.96 20.00
C VAL A 304 -20.14 5.55 18.69
N ASP A 305 -19.88 4.68 17.73
CA ASP A 305 -19.27 5.03 16.45
C ASP A 305 -20.32 5.15 15.32
N TYR A 306 -20.25 6.23 14.56
CA TYR A 306 -21.06 6.48 13.37
C TYR A 306 -20.17 6.68 12.14
N GLU A 307 -20.67 6.25 10.98
CA GLU A 307 -19.97 6.35 9.70
C GLU A 307 -20.83 7.12 8.69
N LEU A 308 -20.30 8.21 8.16
CA LEU A 308 -20.93 9.02 7.12
C LEU A 308 -20.16 8.83 5.81
N ASN A 309 -20.75 8.08 4.86
CA ASN A 309 -20.12 7.77 3.58
C ASN A 309 -20.45 8.79 2.49
N ASP A 310 -21.67 9.32 2.52
CA ASP A 310 -22.17 10.22 1.48
C ASP A 310 -22.35 11.63 2.09
N TRP A 311 -21.43 12.54 1.73
CA TRP A 311 -21.54 13.96 2.06
C TRP A 311 -21.09 14.86 0.90
N ASP A 312 -21.69 16.05 0.80
CA ASP A 312 -21.31 17.06 -0.18
C ASP A 312 -19.90 17.61 0.09
N ARG A 313 -18.91 17.21 -0.71
CA ARG A 313 -17.50 17.67 -0.59
C ARG A 313 -17.30 19.16 -0.86
N GLU A 314 -18.24 19.81 -1.54
CA GLU A 314 -18.18 21.23 -1.88
C GLU A 314 -18.69 22.14 -0.74
N ARG A 315 -19.50 21.59 0.18
CA ARG A 315 -20.14 22.33 1.28
C ARG A 315 -19.49 22.04 2.61
N SER A 316 -19.66 22.94 3.59
CA SER A 316 -19.24 22.66 4.97
C SER A 316 -20.22 21.72 5.65
N LEU A 317 -19.70 20.75 6.39
CA LEU A 317 -20.47 19.78 7.17
C LEU A 317 -20.44 20.16 8.64
N ASP A 318 -21.61 20.40 9.20
CA ASP A 318 -21.81 20.67 10.61
C ASP A 318 -22.31 19.43 11.33
N VAL A 319 -21.66 19.10 12.42
CA VAL A 319 -22.03 18.00 13.32
C VAL A 319 -22.38 18.60 14.67
N GLU A 320 -23.63 18.46 15.08
CA GLU A 320 -24.17 18.99 16.33
C GLU A 320 -24.65 17.84 17.22
N ILE A 321 -24.32 17.90 18.51
CA ILE A 321 -24.87 17.00 19.54
C ILE A 321 -25.62 17.81 20.58
N ASP A 322 -26.88 17.46 20.74
CA ASP A 322 -27.75 17.92 21.82
C ASP A 322 -27.88 16.81 22.86
N VAL A 323 -27.55 17.10 24.12
CA VAL A 323 -27.54 16.13 25.20
C VAL A 323 -28.72 16.39 26.12
N ALA A 324 -29.54 15.37 26.38
CA ALA A 324 -30.60 15.47 27.37
C ALA A 324 -29.98 15.41 28.78
N ASP A 325 -30.41 16.31 29.67
CA ASP A 325 -30.06 16.34 31.11
C ASP A 325 -28.63 16.81 31.46
N ASP A 326 -28.05 17.77 30.72
CA ASP A 326 -26.73 18.40 31.01
C ASP A 326 -25.57 17.39 31.20
N ALA A 327 -25.61 16.27 30.48
CA ALA A 327 -24.61 15.22 30.64
C ALA A 327 -23.31 15.46 29.85
N ASP A 328 -22.17 15.12 30.46
CA ASP A 328 -20.82 15.32 29.91
C ASP A 328 -20.45 14.31 28.81
N VAL A 329 -20.88 14.56 27.58
CA VAL A 329 -20.58 13.73 26.40
C VAL A 329 -19.62 14.45 25.47
N ASP A 330 -18.52 13.80 25.05
CA ASP A 330 -17.53 14.28 24.09
C ASP A 330 -17.81 13.85 22.66
N LEU A 331 -17.46 14.71 21.71
CA LEU A 331 -17.62 14.50 20.27
C LEU A 331 -16.25 14.46 19.60
N PHE A 332 -15.95 13.37 18.90
CA PHE A 332 -14.73 13.23 18.10
C PHE A 332 -15.07 12.87 16.66
N ILE A 333 -14.30 13.43 15.73
CA ILE A 333 -14.46 13.20 14.30
C ILE A 333 -13.10 12.90 13.68
N SER A 334 -13.05 11.92 12.78
CA SER A 334 -11.86 11.62 11.98
C SER A 334 -12.26 11.18 10.56
N PRO A 335 -11.65 11.77 9.52
CA PRO A 335 -11.86 11.32 8.15
C PRO A 335 -11.20 9.95 7.92
N LEU A 336 -11.92 9.03 7.31
CA LEU A 336 -11.38 7.78 6.80
C LEU A 336 -10.67 8.06 5.47
N SER A 337 -9.36 7.84 5.42
CA SER A 337 -8.57 7.99 4.20
C SER A 337 -7.49 6.91 4.12
N ALA A 338 -6.75 6.86 3.01
CA ALA A 338 -5.59 5.98 2.90
C ALA A 338 -4.57 6.22 4.03
N ARG A 339 -4.46 7.44 4.56
CA ARG A 339 -3.52 7.80 5.62
C ARG A 339 -4.12 7.78 7.02
N GLN A 340 -5.44 7.61 7.17
CA GLN A 340 -6.12 7.55 8.46
C GLN A 340 -7.17 6.45 8.44
N ARG A 341 -6.85 5.30 9.04
CA ARG A 341 -7.74 4.12 9.07
C ARG A 341 -8.40 3.85 10.42
N ASN A 342 -7.86 4.40 11.50
CA ASN A 342 -8.39 4.20 12.84
C ASN A 342 -9.64 5.05 13.12
N ARG A 343 -10.51 4.50 13.97
CA ARG A 343 -11.69 5.20 14.47
C ARG A 343 -11.29 6.26 15.50
N PRO A 344 -12.02 7.39 15.56
CA PRO A 344 -11.73 8.45 16.50
C PRO A 344 -11.88 7.98 17.94
N ARG A 345 -10.91 8.34 18.78
CA ARG A 345 -10.87 8.12 20.23
C ARG A 345 -10.39 9.39 20.92
N ASP A 346 -10.52 9.44 22.24
CA ASP A 346 -10.07 10.56 23.08
C ASP A 346 -8.60 10.92 22.87
N ASN A 347 -7.74 9.90 22.74
CA ASN A 347 -6.32 10.05 22.48
C ASN A 347 -5.95 9.99 21.00
N GLU A 348 -6.89 9.78 20.08
CA GLU A 348 -6.63 9.61 18.64
C GLU A 348 -7.81 10.13 17.81
N HIS A 349 -7.82 11.43 17.54
CA HIS A 349 -8.84 12.10 16.72
C HIS A 349 -8.24 13.27 15.94
N VAL A 350 -8.87 13.62 14.82
CA VAL A 350 -8.50 14.79 14.01
C VAL A 350 -9.22 16.04 14.48
N PHE A 351 -10.54 15.94 14.75
CA PHE A 351 -11.34 17.02 15.33
C PHE A 351 -12.01 16.51 16.60
N GLY A 352 -11.97 17.30 17.68
CA GLY A 352 -12.53 16.91 18.96
C GLY A 352 -13.06 18.11 19.74
N ASP A 353 -14.20 17.92 20.40
CA ASP A 353 -14.81 18.91 21.29
C ASP A 353 -15.00 18.33 22.71
N PHE A 354 -14.11 18.77 23.60
CA PHE A 354 -14.07 18.39 25.01
C PHE A 354 -14.84 19.37 25.92
N SER A 355 -15.55 20.35 25.35
CA SER A 355 -16.27 21.36 26.13
C SER A 355 -17.33 20.73 27.05
N THR A 356 -17.74 21.45 28.08
CA THR A 356 -18.81 21.02 29.01
C THR A 356 -20.14 21.69 28.67
N PHE A 357 -20.18 22.47 27.59
CA PHE A 357 -21.37 23.22 27.18
C PHE A 357 -22.15 22.44 26.12
N SER A 358 -23.47 22.47 26.23
CA SER A 358 -24.42 21.97 25.25
C SER A 358 -25.10 23.15 24.53
N PRO A 359 -25.41 23.03 23.22
CA PRO A 359 -25.06 21.94 22.31
C PRO A 359 -23.60 22.00 21.84
N LYS A 360 -22.99 20.82 21.61
CA LYS A 360 -21.64 20.71 21.05
C LYS A 360 -21.70 20.76 19.54
N ARG A 361 -20.81 21.53 18.91
CA ARG A 361 -20.83 21.69 17.45
C ARG A 361 -19.42 21.74 16.86
N ILE A 362 -19.17 20.87 15.88
CA ILE A 362 -17.96 20.88 15.06
C ILE A 362 -18.35 21.19 13.62
N CYS A 363 -17.79 22.26 13.07
CA CYS A 363 -17.96 22.68 11.67
C CYS A 363 -16.74 22.25 10.86
N LEU A 364 -16.95 21.38 9.88
CA LEU A 364 -15.95 20.89 8.95
C LEU A 364 -16.03 21.69 7.65
N GLN A 365 -15.00 22.48 7.37
CA GLN A 365 -14.94 23.28 6.14
C GLN A 365 -14.43 22.45 4.98
N SER A 366 -14.94 22.69 3.76
CA SER A 366 -14.46 22.03 2.54
C SER A 366 -13.00 22.37 2.19
N THR A 367 -12.44 23.44 2.78
CA THR A 367 -11.03 23.84 2.66
C THR A 367 -10.08 23.05 3.55
N ASN A 368 -10.58 22.21 4.45
CA ASN A 368 -9.72 21.44 5.34
C ASN A 368 -8.95 20.36 4.56
N VAL A 369 -7.62 20.42 4.59
CA VAL A 369 -6.72 19.48 3.89
C VAL A 369 -7.02 18.03 4.27
N GLU A 370 -7.41 17.78 5.52
CA GLU A 370 -7.74 16.45 6.05
C GLU A 370 -8.94 15.78 5.36
N LEU A 371 -9.80 16.54 4.65
CA LEU A 371 -10.99 16.03 3.96
C LEU A 371 -10.76 15.76 2.46
N GLN A 372 -9.62 16.17 1.88
CA GLN A 372 -9.39 16.14 0.43
C GLN A 372 -9.48 14.72 -0.16
N ASP A 373 -8.89 13.73 0.52
CA ASP A 373 -8.85 12.32 0.10
C ASP A 373 -9.72 11.41 0.98
N ALA A 374 -10.69 11.97 1.71
CA ALA A 374 -11.55 11.20 2.59
C ALA A 374 -12.55 10.34 1.80
N GLU A 375 -12.66 9.06 2.16
CA GLU A 375 -13.65 8.10 1.66
C GLU A 375 -14.95 8.17 2.48
N ALA A 376 -14.82 8.32 3.80
CA ALA A 376 -15.91 8.44 4.77
C ALA A 376 -15.52 9.38 5.92
N VAL A 377 -16.48 9.80 6.72
CA VAL A 377 -16.24 10.55 7.97
C VAL A 377 -16.72 9.71 9.15
N TYR A 378 -15.81 9.38 10.06
CA TYR A 378 -16.16 8.72 11.32
C TYR A 378 -16.45 9.75 12.40
N ILE A 379 -17.56 9.54 13.09
CA ILE A 379 -18.02 10.37 14.21
C ILE A 379 -18.16 9.44 15.41
N SER A 380 -17.43 9.68 16.49
CA SER A 380 -17.58 8.93 17.73
C SER A 380 -18.06 9.82 18.86
N VAL A 381 -19.04 9.33 19.59
CA VAL A 381 -19.60 9.96 20.78
C VAL A 381 -19.12 9.21 22.00
N HIS A 382 -18.53 9.91 22.97
CA HIS A 382 -17.90 9.33 24.15
C HIS A 382 -18.48 9.94 25.42
N ALA A 383 -18.83 9.13 26.41
CA ALA A 383 -19.20 9.64 27.73
C ALA A 383 -17.98 9.60 28.66
N TYR A 384 -17.57 10.76 29.20
CA TYR A 384 -16.42 10.82 30.10
C TYR A 384 -16.67 10.04 31.39
N SER A 385 -15.66 9.33 31.89
CA SER A 385 -15.68 8.65 33.19
C SER A 385 -14.40 8.95 33.96
N GLU A 386 -14.52 9.18 35.27
CA GLU A 386 -13.36 9.41 36.17
C GLU A 386 -12.59 8.10 36.49
N ASP A 387 -13.15 6.92 36.14
CA ASP A 387 -12.50 5.63 36.40
C ASP A 387 -11.35 5.39 35.42
N THR A 388 -10.12 5.71 35.84
CA THR A 388 -8.92 5.21 35.19
C THR A 388 -8.96 3.67 35.12
N PRO A 389 -8.68 3.04 33.97
CA PRO A 389 -8.54 1.58 33.88
C PRO A 389 -7.18 1.17 34.46
N LYS A 390 -7.02 1.31 35.78
CA LYS A 390 -5.97 0.61 36.53
C LYS A 390 -6.66 -0.47 37.34
N GLY A 391 -6.14 -1.69 37.19
CA GLY A 391 -6.74 -2.90 37.72
C GLY A 391 -7.06 -2.87 39.21
N ASN A 392 -7.93 -3.81 39.56
CA ASN A 392 -8.47 -4.20 40.86
C ASN A 392 -9.75 -3.49 41.33
N ASP A 393 -10.84 -4.24 41.17
CA ASP A 393 -11.84 -4.54 42.20
C ASP A 393 -12.42 -3.36 42.99
N SER A 394 -13.42 -2.74 42.38
CA SER A 394 -14.63 -2.28 43.07
C SER A 394 -15.78 -2.25 42.05
N PRO A 395 -17.02 -2.67 42.40
CA PRO A 395 -18.16 -2.51 41.52
C PRO A 395 -18.41 -1.01 41.32
N SER A 396 -17.93 -0.46 40.20
CA SER A 396 -18.17 0.92 39.78
C SER A 396 -19.66 1.21 39.91
N LYS A 397 -20.02 2.26 40.65
CA LYS A 397 -21.41 2.71 40.81
C LYS A 397 -22.06 2.78 39.42
N THR A 398 -23.09 1.99 39.20
CA THR A 398 -23.79 1.86 37.92
C THR A 398 -24.48 3.19 37.58
N SER A 399 -23.79 4.05 36.83
CA SER A 399 -24.36 5.28 36.29
C SER A 399 -25.32 4.94 35.14
N PRO A 400 -26.49 5.60 35.05
CA PRO A 400 -27.43 5.36 33.95
C PRO A 400 -26.82 5.76 32.60
N PRO A 401 -27.28 5.15 31.48
CA PRO A 401 -26.83 5.53 30.14
C PRO A 401 -27.26 6.95 29.79
N LEU A 402 -26.33 7.73 29.24
CA LEU A 402 -26.54 9.11 28.85
C LEU A 402 -27.17 9.18 27.46
N LYS A 403 -28.27 9.91 27.32
CA LYS A 403 -29.01 10.03 26.06
C LYS A 403 -28.59 11.29 25.33
N TYR A 404 -28.30 11.15 24.04
CA TYR A 404 -27.92 12.27 23.19
C TYR A 404 -28.63 12.20 21.84
N ARG A 405 -28.64 13.33 21.15
CA ARG A 405 -29.18 13.48 19.81
C ARG A 405 -28.13 14.11 18.91
N LEU A 406 -27.73 13.35 17.88
CA LEU A 406 -26.75 13.74 16.87
C LEU A 406 -27.48 14.25 15.63
N ARG A 407 -27.07 15.41 15.13
CA ARG A 407 -27.57 16.01 13.88
C ARG A 407 -26.40 16.36 12.98
N THR A 408 -26.51 16.03 11.69
CA THR A 408 -25.58 16.48 10.66
C THR A 408 -26.27 17.39 9.66
N THR A 409 -25.72 18.56 9.39
CA THR A 409 -26.28 19.55 8.45
C THR A 409 -25.20 20.05 7.50
N SER A 410 -25.52 20.20 6.22
CA SER A 410 -24.63 20.87 5.28
C SER A 410 -24.98 22.35 5.21
N ILE A 411 -24.00 23.21 5.46
CA ILE A 411 -24.16 24.66 5.38
C ILE A 411 -23.42 25.17 4.13
N PRO A 412 -23.99 26.13 3.37
CA PRO A 412 -23.26 26.81 2.30
C PRO A 412 -22.05 27.57 2.84
N THR A 413 -20.91 27.46 2.14
CA THR A 413 -19.65 28.13 2.48
C THR A 413 -19.86 29.64 2.65
N GLY A 414 -19.67 30.18 3.86
CA GLY A 414 -19.77 31.61 4.16
C GLY A 414 -20.92 32.03 5.08
N GLN A 415 -21.81 31.12 5.47
CA GLN A 415 -22.77 31.36 6.57
C GLN A 415 -22.27 30.66 7.83
N LEU A 416 -21.37 31.28 8.58
CA LEU A 416 -21.32 31.01 10.02
C LEU A 416 -22.73 31.34 10.55
N PRO A 417 -23.45 30.42 11.22
CA PRO A 417 -24.62 30.79 11.96
C PRO A 417 -24.15 31.80 12.99
N ALA A 418 -24.55 33.05 12.81
CA ALA A 418 -24.48 34.03 13.88
C ALA A 418 -25.15 33.38 15.10
N PRO A 419 -24.59 33.52 16.31
CA PRO A 419 -25.35 33.19 17.51
C PRO A 419 -26.68 33.93 17.38
N THR A 420 -27.79 33.18 17.39
CA THR A 420 -29.13 33.73 17.33
C THR A 420 -29.45 34.41 18.65
N ASN A 421 -28.74 35.48 18.99
CA ASN A 421 -29.21 36.51 19.89
C ASN A 421 -29.87 37.57 19.02
N LYS A 422 -31.08 37.27 18.55
CA LYS A 422 -32.02 38.33 18.22
C LYS A 422 -32.48 38.91 19.55
N ASP A 423 -31.72 39.88 20.05
CA ASP A 423 -32.21 40.77 21.10
C ASP A 423 -33.30 41.67 20.48
N ASP A 424 -34.51 41.13 20.33
CA ASP A 424 -35.72 41.90 20.10
C ASP A 424 -36.06 42.64 21.40
N HIS A 425 -35.37 43.74 21.69
CA HIS A 425 -35.68 44.60 22.84
C HIS A 425 -36.39 45.88 22.38
N ASP A 426 -37.38 46.33 23.15
CA ASP A 426 -38.08 47.58 22.88
C ASP A 426 -37.13 48.78 23.13
N PRO A 427 -37.28 49.92 22.44
CA PRO A 427 -36.41 51.09 22.60
C PRO A 427 -36.49 51.75 23.99
N ASP A 428 -37.42 51.32 24.85
CA ASP A 428 -37.60 51.81 26.22
C ASP A 428 -37.06 50.85 27.30
N ASP A 429 -36.36 49.80 26.88
CA ASP A 429 -35.65 48.87 27.76
C ASP A 429 -34.22 49.33 28.03
N THR A 430 -33.77 49.08 29.26
CA THR A 430 -32.40 49.37 29.70
C THR A 430 -31.79 48.11 30.29
N GLN A 431 -30.55 47.84 29.91
CA GLN A 431 -29.81 46.68 30.40
C GLN A 431 -29.41 46.89 31.87
N CYS A 432 -29.80 45.95 32.74
CA CYS A 432 -29.38 45.97 34.14
C CYS A 432 -27.88 45.67 34.26
N LYS A 433 -27.15 46.45 35.07
CA LYS A 433 -25.70 46.32 35.23
C LYS A 433 -25.25 45.03 35.95
N ASN A 434 -26.15 44.39 36.70
CA ASN A 434 -25.83 43.21 37.52
C ASN A 434 -26.28 41.88 36.87
N CYS A 435 -27.47 41.81 36.26
CA CYS A 435 -27.93 40.59 35.57
C CYS A 435 -27.86 40.65 34.04
N ARG A 436 -27.50 41.80 33.46
CA ARG A 436 -27.45 42.04 32.00
C ARG A 436 -28.74 41.76 31.22
N GLN A 437 -29.87 41.55 31.91
CA GLN A 437 -31.18 41.41 31.29
C GLN A 437 -31.73 42.79 30.87
N TRP A 438 -32.37 42.83 29.70
CA TRP A 438 -33.10 43.98 29.20
C TRP A 438 -34.43 44.12 29.95
N ILE A 439 -34.59 45.23 30.68
CA ILE A 439 -35.76 45.48 31.52
C ILE A 439 -36.31 46.88 31.22
N PRO A 440 -37.64 47.06 31.19
CA PRO A 440 -38.25 48.38 31.02
C PRO A 440 -37.76 49.37 32.09
N LYS A 441 -37.42 50.60 31.68
CA LYS A 441 -36.89 51.66 32.58
C LYS A 441 -37.71 51.86 33.85
N ARG A 442 -39.04 51.75 33.75
CA ARG A 442 -39.99 51.90 34.87
C ARG A 442 -39.84 50.85 35.99
N THR A 443 -39.35 49.66 35.66
CA THR A 443 -39.20 48.54 36.60
C THR A 443 -37.75 48.26 36.99
N LEU A 444 -36.79 48.99 36.41
CA LEU A 444 -35.36 48.80 36.65
C LEU A 444 -35.00 48.95 38.13
N PHE A 445 -35.55 49.93 38.84
CA PHE A 445 -35.22 50.16 40.25
C PHE A 445 -35.67 49.00 41.18
N LEU A 446 -36.83 48.40 40.90
CA LEU A 446 -37.32 47.23 41.65
C LEU A 446 -36.50 45.99 41.31
N HIS A 447 -36.18 45.81 40.03
CA HIS A 447 -35.37 44.71 39.55
C HIS A 447 -33.94 44.79 40.09
N GLU A 448 -33.29 45.95 40.07
CA GLU A 448 -31.90 46.15 40.53
C GLU A 448 -31.74 45.77 42.01
N ASN A 449 -32.69 46.19 42.86
CA ASN A 449 -32.69 45.83 44.27
C ASN A 449 -32.91 44.32 44.51
N PHE A 450 -33.73 43.65 43.70
CA PHE A 450 -33.95 42.21 43.78
C PHE A 450 -32.73 41.42 43.25
N CYS A 451 -32.19 41.89 42.13
CA CYS A 451 -31.03 41.32 41.46
C CYS A 451 -29.77 41.39 42.33
N LEU A 452 -29.47 42.54 42.94
CA LEU A 452 -28.30 42.69 43.83
C LEU A 452 -28.39 41.82 45.09
N ARG A 453 -29.61 41.49 45.54
CA ARG A 453 -29.82 40.61 46.69
C ARG A 453 -29.59 39.16 46.33
N ASN A 454 -30.13 38.71 45.20
CA ASN A 454 -30.20 37.29 44.86
C ASN A 454 -29.13 36.81 43.88
N ASN A 455 -28.54 37.71 43.09
CA ASN A 455 -27.62 37.35 42.01
C ASN A 455 -26.21 37.93 42.23
N ILE A 456 -25.21 37.19 41.78
CA ILE A 456 -23.80 37.57 41.71
C ILE A 456 -23.35 37.44 40.25
N LEU A 457 -22.66 38.45 39.76
CA LEU A 457 -21.97 38.42 38.48
C LEU A 457 -20.53 37.95 38.70
N CYS A 458 -20.11 36.92 37.96
CA CYS A 458 -18.71 36.50 37.97
C CYS A 458 -17.83 37.51 37.23
N SER A 459 -16.71 37.89 37.83
CA SER A 459 -15.80 38.91 37.25
C SER A 459 -14.99 38.43 36.06
N LYS A 460 -14.93 37.10 35.80
CA LYS A 460 -14.14 36.50 34.73
C LYS A 460 -14.97 35.94 33.57
N CYS A 461 -16.06 35.21 33.84
CA CYS A 461 -16.94 34.68 32.77
C CYS A 461 -18.17 35.56 32.50
N GLU A 462 -18.38 36.64 33.26
CA GLU A 462 -19.53 37.55 33.14
C GLU A 462 -20.92 36.88 33.31
N ASN A 463 -20.96 35.61 33.72
CA ASN A 463 -22.20 34.87 33.99
C ASN A 463 -22.83 35.31 35.32
N VAL A 464 -24.15 35.23 35.35
CA VAL A 464 -24.97 35.68 36.49
C VAL A 464 -25.48 34.45 37.22
N PHE A 465 -25.00 34.26 38.44
CA PHE A 465 -25.39 33.15 39.30
C PHE A 465 -26.28 33.61 40.44
N GLN A 466 -27.03 32.71 41.04
CA GLN A 466 -27.77 32.99 42.27
C GLN A 466 -26.86 32.77 43.48
N LYS A 467 -26.91 33.65 44.50
CA LYS A 467 -25.99 33.60 45.66
C LYS A 467 -26.02 32.31 46.47
N ARG A 468 -27.10 31.53 46.33
CA ARG A 468 -27.34 30.28 47.05
C ARG A 468 -27.39 29.05 46.12
N SER A 469 -27.07 29.21 44.83
CA SER A 469 -27.06 28.06 43.92
C SER A 469 -25.78 27.24 44.09
N PRO A 470 -25.88 25.90 44.02
CA PRO A 470 -24.70 25.02 44.05
C PRO A 470 -23.76 25.27 42.86
N GLU A 471 -24.29 25.81 41.76
CA GLU A 471 -23.55 26.21 40.55
C GLU A 471 -22.50 27.29 40.83
N TRP A 472 -22.77 28.22 41.76
CA TRP A 472 -21.81 29.25 42.15
C TRP A 472 -20.77 28.73 43.14
N GLU A 473 -21.18 27.85 44.06
CA GLU A 473 -20.28 27.25 45.05
C GLU A 473 -19.21 26.38 44.38
N ASN A 474 -19.57 25.70 43.29
CA ASN A 474 -18.68 24.84 42.51
C ASN A 474 -18.17 25.52 41.22
N HIS A 475 -18.41 26.82 41.06
CA HIS A 475 -17.91 27.58 39.91
C HIS A 475 -16.39 27.70 39.95
N TRP A 476 -15.73 27.32 38.87
CA TRP A 476 -14.28 27.33 38.77
C TRP A 476 -13.81 27.99 37.47
N HIS A 477 -12.61 28.56 37.56
CA HIS A 477 -11.86 29.07 36.42
C HIS A 477 -10.51 28.38 36.38
N CYS A 478 -10.05 28.04 35.18
CA CYS A 478 -8.68 27.62 35.03
C CYS A 478 -7.71 28.81 35.29
N PRO A 479 -6.57 28.58 35.95
CA PRO A 479 -5.50 29.58 36.05
C PRO A 479 -4.71 29.78 34.76
N HIS A 480 -4.74 28.80 33.86
CA HIS A 480 -3.90 28.75 32.65
C HIS A 480 -4.68 29.05 31.36
N ASP A 481 -5.97 28.72 31.32
CA ASP A 481 -6.85 28.89 30.15
C ASP A 481 -8.09 29.71 30.51
N ASP A 482 -8.82 30.20 29.49
CA ASP A 482 -10.09 30.93 29.64
C ASP A 482 -11.29 30.00 29.95
N SER A 483 -11.03 28.72 30.21
CA SER A 483 -12.07 27.73 30.52
C SER A 483 -12.71 28.00 31.89
N TYR A 484 -14.01 27.78 31.94
CA TYR A 484 -14.80 27.85 33.16
C TYR A 484 -15.86 26.76 33.17
N GLY A 485 -16.28 26.36 34.37
CA GLY A 485 -17.32 25.37 34.58
C GLY A 485 -18.00 25.59 35.92
N ASN A 486 -19.13 24.90 36.11
CA ASN A 486 -19.95 25.01 37.32
C ASN A 486 -19.92 23.75 38.20
N ASP A 487 -19.19 22.72 37.76
CA ASP A 487 -19.12 21.42 38.44
C ASP A 487 -17.68 21.00 38.75
N GLN A 488 -17.47 20.38 39.92
CA GLN A 488 -16.15 19.90 40.32
C GLN A 488 -15.61 18.77 39.42
N SER A 489 -16.50 17.93 38.86
CA SER A 489 -16.17 16.89 37.87
C SER A 489 -15.65 17.51 36.57
N SER A 490 -16.31 18.57 36.08
CA SER A 490 -15.88 19.30 34.89
C SER A 490 -14.49 19.92 35.05
N GLN A 491 -14.14 20.39 36.26
CA GLN A 491 -12.79 20.88 36.56
C GLN A 491 -11.73 19.78 36.46
N ARG A 492 -12.02 18.61 37.03
CA ARG A 492 -11.10 17.46 36.98
C ARG A 492 -10.92 16.97 35.57
N LYS A 493 -12.01 16.89 34.80
CA LYS A 493 -11.96 16.57 33.37
C LYS A 493 -11.09 17.57 32.61
N HIS A 494 -11.31 18.88 32.78
CA HIS A 494 -10.49 19.91 32.14
C HIS A 494 -9.01 19.76 32.48
N ASN A 495 -8.67 19.62 33.76
CA ASN A 495 -7.29 19.43 34.19
C ASN A 495 -6.68 18.15 33.59
N THR A 496 -7.45 17.06 33.48
CA THR A 496 -7.00 15.80 32.88
C THR A 496 -6.86 15.89 31.36
N VAL A 497 -7.69 16.67 30.69
CA VAL A 497 -7.62 16.82 29.22
C VAL A 497 -6.49 17.77 28.81
N PHE A 498 -6.30 18.87 29.53
CA PHE A 498 -5.44 19.98 29.09
C PHE A 498 -4.15 20.17 29.89
N HIS A 499 -4.07 19.69 31.13
CA HIS A 499 -2.93 19.98 32.03
C HIS A 499 -2.19 18.74 32.56
N THR A 500 -2.71 17.53 32.37
CA THR A 500 -1.96 16.32 32.68
C THR A 500 -1.16 15.85 31.47
N PRO A 501 0.14 15.54 31.64
CA PRO A 501 0.95 15.01 30.56
C PRO A 501 0.56 13.56 30.24
N HIS A 502 0.42 13.26 28.95
CA HIS A 502 -0.01 11.95 28.46
C HIS A 502 1.07 11.32 27.57
N PRO A 503 1.70 10.22 28.00
CA PRO A 503 2.67 9.50 27.17
C PRO A 503 1.97 8.73 26.04
N CYS A 504 2.56 8.72 24.85
CA CYS A 504 2.07 7.89 23.76
C CYS A 504 2.36 6.41 24.07
N PRO A 505 1.38 5.49 23.89
CA PRO A 505 1.59 4.07 24.17
C PRO A 505 2.51 3.38 23.14
N SER A 506 2.75 4.01 21.99
CA SER A 506 3.40 3.38 20.84
C SER A 506 4.71 4.04 20.41
N CYS A 507 5.10 5.15 21.05
CA CYS A 507 6.33 5.87 20.74
C CYS A 507 6.83 6.62 21.99
N PRO A 508 8.08 7.10 22.03
CA PRO A 508 8.63 7.78 23.20
C PRO A 508 8.09 9.21 23.43
N PHE A 509 7.16 9.68 22.59
CA PHE A 509 6.60 11.03 22.69
C PHE A 509 5.68 11.16 23.90
N THR A 510 5.81 12.28 24.64
CA THR A 510 4.91 12.65 25.75
C THR A 510 4.27 13.98 25.45
N ALA A 511 2.94 13.99 25.40
CA ALA A 511 2.14 15.17 25.10
C ALA A 511 1.79 15.95 26.37
N THR A 512 1.55 17.25 26.23
CA THR A 512 1.11 18.13 27.33
C THR A 512 -0.40 18.08 27.58
N SER A 513 -1.17 17.67 26.57
CA SER A 513 -2.63 17.56 26.61
C SER A 513 -3.12 16.36 25.79
N LEU A 514 -4.37 15.93 25.98
CA LEU A 514 -4.98 14.89 25.14
C LEU A 514 -5.14 15.33 23.69
N SER A 515 -5.44 16.61 23.43
CA SER A 515 -5.54 17.15 22.07
C SER A 515 -4.20 17.10 21.34
N THR A 516 -3.10 17.40 22.01
CA THR A 516 -1.75 17.30 21.42
C THR A 516 -1.32 15.85 21.21
N LEU A 517 -1.71 14.93 22.11
CA LEU A 517 -1.51 13.49 21.91
C LEU A 517 -2.28 12.97 20.70
N ALA A 518 -3.56 13.36 20.57
CA ALA A 518 -4.41 13.01 19.43
C ALA A 518 -3.85 13.53 18.10
N HIS A 519 -3.38 14.77 18.08
CA HIS A 519 -2.70 15.32 16.92
C HIS A 519 -1.44 14.53 16.57
N HIS A 520 -0.60 14.19 17.54
CA HIS A 520 0.58 13.35 17.30
C HIS A 520 0.20 11.98 16.72
N ARG A 521 -0.78 11.30 17.34
CA ARG A 521 -1.24 9.96 16.92
C ARG A 521 -1.87 9.93 15.53
N THR A 522 -2.45 11.05 15.08
CA THR A 522 -3.04 11.19 13.74
C THR A 522 -2.11 11.80 12.70
N THR A 523 -0.88 12.22 13.04
CA THR A 523 0.03 12.87 12.07
C THR A 523 1.41 12.23 12.01
N THR A 524 2.12 12.21 13.13
CA THR A 524 3.57 11.96 13.21
C THR A 524 3.92 10.66 13.94
N CYS A 525 2.93 9.97 14.51
CA CYS A 525 3.15 8.74 15.25
C CYS A 525 3.61 7.59 14.32
N PRO A 526 4.71 6.90 14.64
CA PRO A 526 5.23 5.81 13.80
C PRO A 526 4.27 4.62 13.71
N ALA A 527 3.50 4.36 14.77
CA ALA A 527 2.52 3.28 14.83
C ALA A 527 1.17 3.60 14.19
N LYS A 528 1.00 4.80 13.63
CA LYS A 528 -0.25 5.19 12.96
C LYS A 528 -0.52 4.26 11.76
N PRO A 529 -1.69 3.61 11.67
CA PRO A 529 -1.98 2.70 10.57
C PRO A 529 -2.40 3.45 9.31
N ILE A 530 -1.78 3.06 8.20
CA ILE A 530 -2.03 3.57 6.85
C ILE A 530 -2.35 2.40 5.91
N LEU A 531 -3.11 2.65 4.85
CA LEU A 531 -3.23 1.76 3.72
C LEU A 531 -2.12 2.11 2.72
N CYS A 532 -1.09 1.28 2.65
CA CYS A 532 0.01 1.49 1.71
C CYS A 532 -0.49 1.32 0.26
N GLN A 533 -0.24 2.32 -0.58
CA GLN A 533 -0.63 2.28 -2.00
C GLN A 533 0.11 1.24 -2.84
N PHE A 534 1.22 0.67 -2.34
CA PHE A 534 2.06 -0.28 -3.09
C PHE A 534 1.88 -1.75 -2.65
N CYS A 535 1.63 -2.02 -1.37
CA CYS A 535 1.33 -3.37 -0.89
C CYS A 535 -0.16 -3.62 -0.64
N HIS A 536 -0.98 -2.55 -0.61
CA HIS A 536 -2.43 -2.61 -0.36
C HIS A 536 -2.82 -3.24 0.98
N LEU A 537 -1.90 -3.25 1.95
CA LEU A 537 -2.12 -3.71 3.31
C LEU A 537 -2.22 -2.53 4.28
N ILE A 538 -2.93 -2.75 5.39
CA ILE A 538 -2.97 -1.82 6.51
C ILE A 538 -1.75 -2.10 7.39
N VAL A 539 -0.87 -1.12 7.48
CA VAL A 539 0.47 -1.22 8.08
C VAL A 539 0.78 0.04 8.87
N PRO A 540 1.67 -0.02 9.88
CA PRO A 540 2.12 1.20 10.56
C PRO A 540 2.89 2.12 9.60
N GLN A 541 2.88 3.42 9.90
CA GLN A 541 3.54 4.45 9.10
C GLN A 541 5.06 4.25 9.02
N MET A 542 5.66 3.67 10.05
CA MET A 542 7.08 3.33 10.14
C MET A 542 7.27 1.96 10.83
N GLY A 543 7.81 0.99 10.10
CA GLY A 543 8.22 -0.32 10.61
C GLY A 543 9.68 -0.37 11.07
N GLU A 544 10.13 -1.54 11.54
CA GLU A 544 11.47 -1.73 12.12
C GLU A 544 12.64 -1.58 11.12
N GLY A 545 12.36 -1.53 9.81
CA GLY A 545 13.36 -1.36 8.75
C GLY A 545 13.11 -0.17 7.83
N ASP A 546 12.15 0.70 8.16
CA ASP A 546 11.80 1.86 7.37
C ASP A 546 12.67 3.09 7.73
N PRO A 547 12.82 4.06 6.82
CA PRO A 547 13.52 5.32 7.10
C PRO A 547 12.84 6.12 8.23
N ASP A 548 13.55 7.09 8.80
CA ASP A 548 12.97 7.96 9.83
C ASP A 548 11.96 8.94 9.22
N MET A 549 10.99 9.39 10.02
CA MET A 549 9.98 10.38 9.61
C MET A 549 10.60 11.70 9.16
N HIS A 550 11.74 12.07 9.74
CA HIS A 550 12.43 13.33 9.45
C HIS A 550 13.45 13.19 8.31
N ASP A 551 13.53 12.02 7.67
CA ASP A 551 14.39 11.87 6.52
C ASP A 551 13.95 12.80 5.37
N PRO A 552 14.90 13.51 4.73
CA PRO A 552 14.58 14.51 3.72
C PRO A 552 13.84 13.91 2.52
N GLU A 553 14.10 12.64 2.19
CA GLU A 553 13.40 11.94 1.10
C GLU A 553 11.93 11.67 1.42
N VAL A 554 11.60 11.35 2.68
CA VAL A 554 10.22 11.15 3.15
C VAL A 554 9.45 12.48 3.06
N LEU A 555 10.05 13.56 3.58
CA LEU A 555 9.43 14.89 3.59
C LEU A 555 9.19 15.47 2.19
N LEU A 556 10.13 15.26 1.25
CA LEU A 556 10.01 15.78 -0.12
C LEU A 556 9.10 14.94 -1.01
N SER A 557 9.05 13.62 -0.78
CA SER A 557 8.23 12.71 -1.61
C SER A 557 6.74 12.79 -1.29
N GLY A 558 6.38 13.25 -0.09
CA GLY A 558 5.00 13.20 0.42
C GLY A 558 4.49 11.77 0.64
N LEU A 559 5.39 10.79 0.68
CA LEU A 559 5.10 9.39 1.02
C LEU A 559 5.39 9.16 2.50
N THR A 560 4.71 8.20 3.10
CA THR A 560 5.11 7.72 4.44
C THR A 560 6.40 6.92 4.36
N PRO A 561 7.16 6.77 5.46
CA PRO A 561 8.37 5.95 5.49
C PRO A 561 8.18 4.54 4.92
N HIS A 562 7.11 3.86 5.33
CA HIS A 562 6.77 2.55 4.81
C HIS A 562 6.49 2.56 3.30
N GLU A 563 5.70 3.52 2.81
CA GLU A 563 5.44 3.68 1.37
C GLU A 563 6.71 3.99 0.57
N LEU A 564 7.66 4.72 1.14
CA LEU A 564 8.94 5.00 0.49
C LEU A 564 9.76 3.72 0.29
N ALA A 565 9.84 2.89 1.32
CA ALA A 565 10.55 1.61 1.29
C ALA A 565 9.86 0.64 0.32
N ASP A 566 8.53 0.47 0.45
CA ASP A 566 7.73 -0.41 -0.41
C ASP A 566 7.71 0.05 -1.88
N GLY A 567 7.67 1.37 -2.09
CA GLY A 567 7.72 2.01 -3.39
C GLY A 567 9.09 1.90 -4.08
N GLY A 568 10.13 1.48 -3.34
CA GLY A 568 11.45 1.14 -3.86
C GLY A 568 11.48 -0.16 -4.66
N ARG A 569 10.47 -1.04 -4.50
CA ARG A 569 10.35 -2.26 -5.30
C ARG A 569 10.18 -1.92 -6.78
N THR A 570 10.73 -2.77 -7.64
CA THR A 570 10.75 -2.52 -9.09
C THR A 570 9.73 -3.37 -9.83
N THR A 571 9.09 -2.80 -10.84
CA THR A 571 8.22 -3.48 -11.80
C THR A 571 8.61 -3.12 -13.23
N GLU A 572 8.23 -3.95 -14.20
CA GLU A 572 8.44 -3.66 -15.61
C GLU A 572 7.34 -2.76 -16.18
N CYS A 573 7.71 -1.77 -16.99
CA CYS A 573 6.74 -0.98 -17.73
C CYS A 573 6.17 -1.79 -18.91
N HIS A 574 4.85 -1.91 -18.99
CA HIS A 574 4.16 -2.57 -20.10
C HIS A 574 4.36 -1.91 -21.49
N LEU A 575 4.83 -0.65 -21.54
CA LEU A 575 5.06 0.08 -22.80
C LEU A 575 6.48 -0.09 -23.33
N CYS A 576 7.49 -0.10 -22.45
CA CYS A 576 8.90 -0.13 -22.84
C CYS A 576 9.73 -1.27 -22.24
N ASN A 577 9.13 -2.10 -21.39
CA ASN A 577 9.76 -3.19 -20.64
C ASN A 577 10.98 -2.77 -19.81
N LYS A 578 11.12 -1.47 -19.50
CA LYS A 578 12.15 -0.99 -18.57
C LYS A 578 11.73 -1.31 -17.14
N ILE A 579 12.71 -1.72 -16.34
CA ILE A 579 12.55 -1.95 -14.91
C ILE A 579 12.57 -0.59 -14.21
N ILE A 580 11.48 -0.24 -13.53
CA ILE A 580 11.27 1.06 -12.87
C ILE A 580 10.77 0.81 -11.44
N ARG A 581 11.08 1.71 -10.52
CA ARG A 581 10.55 1.65 -9.15
C ARG A 581 9.06 1.98 -9.13
N LEU A 582 8.29 1.33 -8.26
CA LEU A 582 6.85 1.55 -8.14
C LEU A 582 6.50 3.02 -7.90
N LYS A 583 7.28 3.71 -7.05
CA LYS A 583 7.08 5.15 -6.77
C LYS A 583 7.26 6.05 -8.00
N ASP A 584 8.12 5.65 -8.94
CA ASP A 584 8.45 6.43 -10.13
C ASP A 584 7.55 6.10 -11.32
N MET A 585 6.74 5.04 -11.25
CA MET A 585 5.90 4.56 -12.36
C MET A 585 4.96 5.65 -12.91
N LYS A 586 4.35 6.45 -12.03
CA LYS A 586 3.44 7.54 -12.46
C LYS A 586 4.19 8.61 -13.26
N THR A 587 5.40 8.97 -12.86
CA THR A 587 6.22 9.95 -13.59
C THR A 587 6.73 9.38 -14.91
N HIS A 588 7.08 8.10 -14.92
CA HIS A 588 7.51 7.38 -16.11
C HIS A 588 6.41 7.28 -17.17
N LEU A 589 5.16 6.97 -16.76
CA LEU A 589 4.01 6.95 -17.67
C LEU A 589 3.71 8.35 -18.24
N ARG A 590 3.85 9.41 -17.43
CA ARG A 590 3.74 10.79 -17.94
C ARG A 590 4.82 11.12 -18.97
N HIS A 591 6.04 10.59 -18.81
CA HIS A 591 7.08 10.72 -19.83
C HIS A 591 6.68 10.01 -21.13
N HIS A 592 6.08 8.83 -21.05
CA HIS A 592 5.51 8.15 -22.21
C HIS A 592 4.43 8.96 -22.90
N ASP A 593 3.55 9.62 -22.16
CA ASP A 593 2.52 10.50 -22.72
C ASP A 593 3.13 11.72 -23.42
N LEU A 594 4.17 12.34 -22.82
CA LEU A 594 4.90 13.44 -23.45
C LEU A 594 5.64 13.00 -24.70
N ASP A 595 6.27 11.83 -24.69
CA ASP A 595 6.90 11.23 -25.87
C ASP A 595 5.86 10.90 -26.94
N ARG A 596 4.68 10.40 -26.57
CA ARG A 596 3.57 10.12 -27.49
C ARG A 596 3.13 11.40 -28.20
N LEU A 597 2.96 12.49 -27.46
CA LEU A 597 2.50 13.78 -27.97
C LEU A 597 3.56 14.54 -28.79
N SER A 598 4.85 14.38 -28.45
CA SER A 598 5.95 15.07 -29.13
C SER A 598 6.45 14.37 -30.40
N ARG A 599 5.95 13.17 -30.69
CA ARG A 599 6.39 12.39 -31.86
C ARG A 599 6.04 13.06 -33.19
N PRO A 600 7.00 13.17 -34.14
CA PRO A 600 6.70 13.61 -35.48
C PRO A 600 5.87 12.57 -36.23
N MET A 601 5.07 13.04 -37.19
CA MET A 601 4.24 12.17 -38.02
C MET A 601 5.09 11.14 -38.79
N PRO A 602 4.71 9.84 -38.80
CA PRO A 602 5.46 8.81 -39.50
C PRO A 602 5.54 9.09 -41.01
N ARG A 603 6.73 8.92 -41.58
CA ARG A 603 6.93 9.04 -43.03
C ARG A 603 6.47 7.77 -43.73
N VAL A 604 5.33 7.85 -44.42
CA VAL A 604 4.74 6.76 -45.19
C VAL A 604 5.22 6.74 -46.63
N CYS A 605 5.20 5.57 -47.26
CA CYS A 605 5.49 5.43 -48.68
C CYS A 605 4.52 6.27 -49.52
N ARG A 606 5.06 7.07 -50.45
CA ARG A 606 4.28 7.98 -51.32
C ARG A 606 3.44 7.26 -52.39
N ASN A 607 3.62 5.95 -52.53
CA ASN A 607 2.74 5.13 -53.36
C ASN A 607 1.42 4.89 -52.62
N GLN A 608 0.30 5.39 -53.15
CA GLN A 608 -1.01 5.32 -52.51
C GLN A 608 -1.50 3.88 -52.31
N ASN A 609 -1.00 2.93 -53.11
CA ASN A 609 -1.33 1.50 -52.96
C ASN A 609 -0.41 0.77 -51.95
N CYS A 610 0.46 1.48 -51.23
CA CYS A 610 1.43 0.91 -50.31
C CYS A 610 1.13 1.35 -48.87
N GLY A 611 0.82 0.40 -48.00
CA GLY A 611 0.72 0.62 -46.54
C GLY A 611 2.03 0.29 -45.81
N ARG A 612 3.19 0.80 -46.27
CA ARG A 612 4.48 0.67 -45.58
C ARG A 612 5.04 2.03 -45.20
N THR A 613 5.69 2.13 -44.06
CA THR A 613 6.49 3.28 -43.63
C THR A 613 7.91 3.22 -44.24
N LEU A 614 8.57 4.37 -44.35
CA LEU A 614 9.94 4.48 -44.88
C LEU A 614 11.00 4.07 -43.85
N GLN A 615 10.72 4.32 -42.58
CA GLN A 615 11.45 3.76 -41.44
C GLN A 615 10.71 2.49 -41.04
N GLY A 616 11.36 1.32 -41.15
CA GLY A 616 10.75 0.03 -40.79
C GLY A 616 10.20 0.01 -39.36
N SER A 617 9.34 -0.98 -39.08
CA SER A 617 8.58 -1.13 -37.82
C SER A 617 9.34 -0.67 -36.56
N PRO A 618 8.79 0.27 -35.76
CA PRO A 618 9.40 0.79 -34.54
C PRO A 618 9.35 -0.19 -33.35
N ALA A 619 9.07 -1.47 -33.58
CA ALA A 619 9.00 -2.50 -32.54
C ALA A 619 10.36 -2.84 -31.91
N SER A 620 11.48 -2.31 -32.43
CA SER A 620 12.76 -2.33 -31.72
C SER A 620 12.94 -1.01 -30.99
N SER A 621 13.01 -1.07 -29.66
CA SER A 621 13.32 0.03 -28.73
C SER A 621 14.70 0.67 -28.93
N THR A 622 15.39 0.35 -30.02
CA THR A 622 16.60 1.01 -30.46
C THR A 622 16.29 1.79 -31.73
N ILE A 623 16.09 3.10 -31.57
CA ILE A 623 16.18 4.04 -32.69
C ILE A 623 17.65 4.07 -33.10
N SER A 624 18.07 3.11 -33.92
CA SER A 624 19.31 3.24 -34.66
C SER A 624 19.13 4.38 -35.65
N SER A 625 19.56 5.58 -35.23
CA SER A 625 19.68 6.82 -36.01
C SER A 625 20.60 6.69 -37.25
N HIS A 626 21.03 5.48 -37.59
CA HIS A 626 21.93 5.19 -38.69
C HIS A 626 21.27 4.23 -39.67
N ASN A 627 20.32 4.74 -40.45
CA ASN A 627 20.10 4.24 -41.80
C ASN A 627 19.96 5.46 -42.72
N THR A 628 21.08 6.14 -42.92
CA THR A 628 21.28 7.12 -43.98
C THR A 628 21.31 6.40 -45.33
N ASN A 629 20.17 5.88 -45.77
CA ASN A 629 20.01 5.49 -47.16
C ASN A 629 19.87 6.78 -47.97
N SER A 630 20.93 7.14 -48.68
CA SER A 630 21.09 8.32 -49.53
C SER A 630 20.16 8.40 -50.76
N ASN A 631 19.06 7.63 -50.79
CA ASN A 631 18.12 7.49 -51.90
C ASN A 631 16.70 7.94 -51.56
N ASP A 632 16.55 8.84 -50.57
CA ASP A 632 15.25 9.31 -50.06
C ASP A 632 14.60 10.41 -50.95
N THR A 633 15.03 10.53 -52.21
CA THR A 633 14.64 11.60 -53.13
C THR A 633 13.21 11.44 -53.68
N LEU A 634 12.63 10.23 -53.63
CA LEU A 634 11.28 9.94 -54.16
C LEU A 634 10.25 9.59 -53.08
N GLY A 635 10.66 9.41 -51.81
CA GLY A 635 9.76 9.02 -50.72
C GLY A 635 9.07 7.66 -50.90
N LEU A 636 9.73 6.70 -51.57
CA LEU A 636 9.22 5.35 -51.81
C LEU A 636 9.93 4.33 -50.91
N CYS A 637 9.18 3.33 -50.41
CA CYS A 637 9.79 2.23 -49.65
C CYS A 637 10.67 1.35 -50.55
N THR A 638 11.57 0.57 -49.95
CA THR A 638 12.52 -0.32 -50.66
C THR A 638 11.83 -1.25 -51.66
N GLY A 639 10.66 -1.79 -51.32
CA GLY A 639 9.87 -2.64 -52.22
C GLY A 639 9.24 -1.89 -53.41
N CYS A 640 8.86 -0.62 -53.24
CA CYS A 640 8.31 0.19 -54.33
C CYS A 640 9.42 0.77 -55.24
N PHE A 641 10.59 1.05 -54.67
CA PHE A 641 11.75 1.61 -55.36
C PHE A 641 12.59 0.55 -56.08
N GLY A 642 12.65 -0.69 -55.60
CA GLY A 642 13.44 -1.78 -56.20
C GLY A 642 13.27 -1.93 -57.73
N PRO A 643 12.04 -1.94 -58.29
CA PRO A 643 11.84 -2.02 -59.73
C PRO A 643 12.28 -0.78 -60.54
N LEU A 644 12.59 0.32 -59.87
CA LEU A 644 13.06 1.59 -60.46
C LEU A 644 14.57 1.77 -60.29
N TYR A 645 15.19 0.93 -59.46
CA TYR A 645 16.61 0.95 -59.14
C TYR A 645 17.45 0.67 -60.39
N ALA A 646 18.51 1.46 -60.56
CA ALA A 646 19.53 1.22 -61.56
C ALA A 646 20.82 1.86 -61.06
N ASP A 647 21.95 1.14 -61.16
CA ASP A 647 23.28 1.62 -60.76
C ASP A 647 23.88 2.69 -61.71
N VAL A 648 23.07 3.25 -62.61
CA VAL A 648 23.50 4.22 -63.63
C VAL A 648 23.33 5.64 -63.09
N TYR A 649 24.44 6.38 -63.01
CA TYR A 649 24.47 7.79 -62.60
C TYR A 649 23.64 8.67 -63.55
N ASP A 650 22.51 9.21 -63.06
CA ASP A 650 21.55 10.01 -63.83
C ASP A 650 21.27 11.35 -63.12
N PRO A 651 22.09 12.40 -63.34
CA PRO A 651 21.98 13.68 -62.63
C PRO A 651 20.76 14.51 -63.05
N GLU A 652 20.15 14.23 -64.20
CA GLU A 652 18.96 14.93 -64.71
C GLU A 652 17.65 14.15 -64.45
N GLY A 653 17.73 12.92 -63.92
CA GLY A 653 16.57 12.07 -63.62
C GLY A 653 15.76 11.62 -64.85
N LYS A 654 16.26 11.83 -66.07
CA LYS A 654 15.53 11.54 -67.32
C LYS A 654 15.39 10.04 -67.55
N ALA A 655 16.41 9.23 -67.19
CA ALA A 655 16.34 7.78 -67.30
C ALA A 655 15.38 7.21 -66.24
N LEU A 656 15.38 7.77 -65.03
CA LEU A 656 14.42 7.42 -63.98
C LEU A 656 12.97 7.74 -64.40
N ARG A 657 12.70 8.91 -65.00
CA ARG A 657 11.39 9.27 -65.56
C ARG A 657 10.90 8.29 -66.61
N ARG A 658 11.75 7.91 -67.56
CA ARG A 658 11.44 6.90 -68.58
C ARG A 658 11.14 5.53 -67.98
N ARG A 659 11.83 5.14 -66.90
CA ARG A 659 11.54 3.89 -66.17
C ARG A 659 10.16 3.93 -65.50
N ILE A 660 9.80 5.06 -64.88
CA ILE A 660 8.46 5.28 -64.29
C ILE A 660 7.37 5.22 -65.37
N GLU A 661 7.56 5.91 -66.49
CA GLU A 661 6.65 5.87 -67.67
C GLU A 661 6.44 4.45 -68.18
N ARG A 662 7.54 3.72 -68.42
CA ARG A 662 7.50 2.35 -68.90
C ARG A 662 6.77 1.43 -67.91
N ARG A 663 6.94 1.64 -66.60
CA ARG A 663 6.24 0.87 -65.56
C ARG A 663 4.73 1.10 -65.62
N TYR A 664 4.28 2.35 -65.69
CA TYR A 664 2.85 2.66 -65.82
C TYR A 664 2.24 2.14 -67.13
N LEU A 665 2.94 2.31 -68.26
CA LEU A 665 2.51 1.80 -69.56
C LEU A 665 2.34 0.27 -69.51
N THR A 666 3.30 -0.44 -68.93
CA THR A 666 3.22 -1.91 -68.79
C THR A 666 2.05 -2.31 -67.89
N GLN A 667 1.83 -1.59 -66.79
CA GLN A 667 0.74 -1.83 -65.85
C GLN A 667 -0.66 -1.61 -66.46
N MET A 668 -0.80 -0.61 -67.34
CA MET A 668 -2.09 -0.29 -67.99
C MET A 668 -2.35 -1.09 -69.28
N LEU A 669 -1.31 -1.54 -69.99
CA LEU A 669 -1.47 -2.35 -71.21
C LEU A 669 -1.58 -3.85 -70.93
N LYS A 670 -0.67 -4.39 -70.11
CA LYS A 670 -0.60 -5.84 -69.81
C LYS A 670 -1.37 -6.20 -68.54
N GLY A 671 -1.40 -5.29 -67.57
CA GLY A 671 -1.92 -5.60 -66.23
C GLY A 671 -0.90 -6.38 -65.39
N CYS A 672 -1.19 -6.51 -64.10
CA CYS A 672 -0.34 -7.26 -63.18
C CYS A 672 -0.72 -8.75 -63.07
N GLY A 673 -1.86 -9.17 -63.63
CA GLY A 673 -2.33 -10.56 -63.63
C GLY A 673 -2.85 -11.07 -62.27
N LYS A 674 -2.89 -10.22 -61.24
CA LYS A 674 -3.30 -10.61 -59.88
C LYS A 674 -4.78 -10.32 -59.65
N VAL A 675 -5.53 -11.33 -59.19
CA VAL A 675 -7.00 -11.28 -58.98
C VAL A 675 -7.43 -10.32 -57.86
N TRP A 676 -6.58 -10.07 -56.88
CA TRP A 676 -6.86 -9.16 -55.76
C TRP A 676 -6.43 -7.71 -56.01
N CYS A 677 -5.82 -7.40 -57.17
CA CYS A 677 -5.38 -6.05 -57.46
C CYS A 677 -6.59 -5.13 -57.63
N LEU A 678 -6.62 -4.02 -56.90
CA LEU A 678 -7.67 -2.99 -56.96
C LEU A 678 -7.14 -1.64 -57.47
N ASN A 679 -5.95 -1.62 -58.06
CA ASN A 679 -5.33 -0.38 -58.52
C ASN A 679 -6.05 0.18 -59.77
N PRO A 680 -6.57 1.41 -59.74
CA PRO A 680 -7.24 2.03 -60.89
C PRO A 680 -6.31 2.28 -62.08
N TYR A 681 -4.99 2.35 -61.86
CA TYR A 681 -3.98 2.51 -62.92
C TYR A 681 -3.43 1.16 -63.41
N CYS A 682 -4.18 0.07 -63.27
CA CYS A 682 -3.80 -1.26 -63.73
C CYS A 682 -4.93 -1.89 -64.55
N LYS A 683 -4.61 -2.53 -65.70
CA LYS A 683 -5.62 -3.21 -66.53
C LYS A 683 -6.41 -4.26 -65.75
N THR A 684 -5.69 -5.13 -65.03
CA THR A 684 -6.30 -6.15 -64.16
C THR A 684 -7.12 -5.53 -63.03
N GLY A 685 -6.62 -4.46 -62.40
CA GLY A 685 -7.33 -3.81 -61.29
C GLY A 685 -8.63 -3.15 -61.74
N ARG A 686 -8.64 -2.49 -62.89
CA ARG A 686 -9.85 -1.89 -63.48
C ARG A 686 -10.91 -2.92 -63.84
N ALA A 687 -10.49 -4.07 -64.36
CA ALA A 687 -11.41 -5.18 -64.63
C ALA A 687 -12.04 -5.69 -63.33
N ASN A 688 -11.24 -5.85 -62.27
CA ASN A 688 -11.73 -6.31 -60.97
C ASN A 688 -12.69 -5.30 -60.32
N THR A 689 -12.37 -4.00 -60.34
CA THR A 689 -13.25 -2.96 -59.78
C THR A 689 -14.56 -2.77 -60.54
N ALA A 690 -14.55 -2.98 -61.87
CA ALA A 690 -15.75 -2.91 -62.71
C ALA A 690 -16.69 -4.11 -62.48
N THR A 691 -16.22 -5.20 -61.90
CA THR A 691 -17.00 -6.43 -61.69
C THR A 691 -17.71 -6.47 -60.32
N THR A 692 -17.45 -5.53 -59.41
CA THR A 692 -18.18 -5.36 -58.13
C THR A 692 -19.41 -4.47 -58.35
N PRO A 693 -20.66 -5.00 -58.39
CA PRO A 693 -21.85 -4.18 -58.51
C PRO A 693 -22.33 -3.74 -57.12
N ALA A 694 -22.57 -2.44 -56.95
CA ALA A 694 -23.60 -2.01 -56.01
C ALA A 694 -24.92 -2.68 -56.45
N THR A 695 -25.62 -3.30 -55.51
CA THR A 695 -26.91 -3.99 -55.65
C THR A 695 -27.82 -3.40 -56.73
N SER A 696 -27.95 -4.06 -57.88
CA SER A 696 -29.21 -4.26 -58.60
C SER A 696 -29.00 -5.15 -59.83
N SER A 697 -29.97 -6.03 -60.03
CA SER A 697 -30.10 -6.99 -61.12
C SER A 697 -30.12 -6.32 -62.50
N GLY A 698 -29.21 -6.72 -63.39
CA GLY A 698 -29.23 -6.34 -64.80
C GLY A 698 -28.01 -6.89 -65.54
N SER A 699 -28.26 -7.59 -66.65
CA SER A 699 -27.30 -8.33 -67.47
C SER A 699 -26.18 -7.50 -68.12
N SER A 700 -25.10 -8.22 -68.46
CA SER A 700 -23.96 -7.90 -69.35
C SER A 700 -22.67 -7.43 -68.65
N GLY A 701 -21.69 -8.34 -68.62
CA GLY A 701 -20.32 -8.03 -68.22
C GLY A 701 -19.64 -7.19 -69.28
N GLU A 702 -19.73 -5.86 -69.15
CA GLU A 702 -18.85 -4.96 -69.87
C GLU A 702 -17.43 -5.07 -69.30
N ALA A 703 -16.56 -5.76 -70.02
CA ALA A 703 -15.13 -5.72 -69.75
C ALA A 703 -14.65 -4.26 -69.82
N ALA A 704 -13.92 -3.80 -68.80
CA ALA A 704 -13.35 -2.46 -68.76
C ALA A 704 -12.69 -2.07 -70.11
N PRO A 705 -12.93 -0.86 -70.64
CA PRO A 705 -12.53 -0.50 -71.99
C PRO A 705 -11.02 -0.70 -72.20
N VAL A 706 -10.67 -1.44 -73.25
CA VAL A 706 -9.28 -1.65 -73.68
C VAL A 706 -8.74 -0.32 -74.17
N LEU A 707 -8.02 0.39 -73.31
CA LEU A 707 -7.44 1.69 -73.67
C LEU A 707 -6.32 1.52 -74.70
N THR A 708 -6.28 2.44 -75.66
CA THR A 708 -5.17 2.51 -76.62
C THR A 708 -3.90 3.06 -75.96
N SER A 709 -2.72 2.75 -76.49
CA SER A 709 -1.45 3.29 -75.98
C SER A 709 -1.43 4.83 -75.93
N LYS A 710 -2.19 5.49 -76.82
CA LYS A 710 -2.31 6.95 -76.89
C LYS A 710 -3.13 7.51 -75.73
N GLU A 711 -4.27 6.89 -75.41
CA GLU A 711 -5.10 7.23 -74.24
C GLU A 711 -4.37 6.98 -72.92
N ILE A 712 -3.66 5.86 -72.81
CA ILE A 712 -2.86 5.52 -71.62
C ILE A 712 -1.74 6.55 -71.42
N SER A 713 -1.04 6.93 -72.48
CA SER A 713 0.00 7.96 -72.39
C SER A 713 -0.58 9.32 -71.97
N ALA A 714 -1.79 9.67 -72.42
CA ALA A 714 -2.47 10.90 -72.01
C ALA A 714 -2.88 10.89 -70.53
N MET A 715 -3.27 9.72 -69.97
CA MET A 715 -3.62 9.55 -68.55
C MET A 715 -2.39 9.53 -67.62
N ILE A 716 -1.25 9.03 -68.08
CA ILE A 716 -0.02 8.93 -67.29
C ILE A 716 0.78 10.26 -67.35
N LYS A 717 0.73 10.98 -68.47
CA LYS A 717 1.45 12.25 -68.68
C LYS A 717 1.21 13.34 -67.61
N PRO A 718 0.06 13.45 -66.92
CA PRO A 718 -0.11 14.37 -65.78
C PRO A 718 0.43 13.83 -64.44
N LEU A 719 0.75 12.53 -64.30
CA LEU A 719 1.28 11.91 -63.06
C LEU A 719 2.81 11.97 -62.94
N ILE A 720 3.49 12.25 -64.04
CA ILE A 720 4.95 12.33 -64.18
C ILE A 720 5.55 13.76 -64.06
N PRO A 721 4.88 14.85 -64.50
CA PRO A 721 5.57 16.10 -64.85
C PRO A 721 5.80 17.02 -63.65
N ALA A 722 5.25 16.75 -62.46
CA ALA A 722 5.43 17.59 -61.28
C ALA A 722 6.46 17.03 -60.27
N ASN A 723 7.20 15.97 -60.62
CA ASN A 723 8.27 15.46 -59.76
C ASN A 723 9.60 16.12 -60.13
N SER A 724 10.02 17.08 -59.31
CA SER A 724 11.36 17.70 -59.34
C SER A 724 12.43 16.64 -59.05
N ILE A 725 12.78 15.83 -60.04
CA ILE A 725 13.81 14.78 -59.96
C ILE A 725 15.19 15.41 -60.27
N GLY A 726 15.50 16.53 -59.63
CA GLY A 726 16.76 17.27 -59.81
C GLY A 726 17.40 17.63 -58.46
N PRO A 727 18.73 17.79 -58.40
CA PRO A 727 19.48 17.95 -57.15
C PRO A 727 19.28 19.31 -56.44
N ALA A 728 18.47 20.22 -56.98
CA ALA A 728 18.24 21.57 -56.45
C ALA A 728 17.02 21.71 -55.51
N ALA A 729 16.36 20.60 -55.13
CA ALA A 729 15.21 20.63 -54.20
C ALA A 729 15.60 20.36 -52.73
N THR A 730 16.82 20.72 -52.32
CA THR A 730 17.35 20.49 -50.96
C THR A 730 17.06 21.60 -49.95
N THR A 731 16.10 22.51 -50.23
CA THR A 731 15.62 23.48 -49.23
C THR A 731 14.16 23.21 -48.90
N ALA A 732 13.94 22.34 -47.92
CA ALA A 732 12.93 22.30 -46.84
C ALA A 732 11.53 22.99 -46.97
N ALA A 733 11.01 23.36 -48.14
CA ALA A 733 9.82 24.22 -48.22
C ALA A 733 8.74 23.84 -49.27
N THR A 734 8.81 22.68 -49.96
CA THR A 734 7.77 22.31 -50.93
C THR A 734 7.43 20.81 -50.91
N ASP A 735 7.01 20.28 -49.77
CA ASP A 735 6.34 18.96 -49.72
C ASP A 735 4.92 18.97 -50.36
N ALA A 736 4.38 20.16 -50.62
CA ALA A 736 3.00 20.38 -51.04
C ALA A 736 2.69 20.11 -52.53
N ASN A 737 3.69 19.96 -53.41
CA ASN A 737 3.47 19.94 -54.88
C ASN A 737 3.98 18.70 -55.63
N LEU A 738 4.31 17.61 -54.94
CA LEU A 738 4.73 16.36 -55.58
C LEU A 738 3.55 15.37 -55.63
N LEU A 739 3.18 14.92 -56.84
CA LEU A 739 2.01 14.06 -57.04
C LEU A 739 2.23 12.63 -56.49
N PRO A 740 1.17 11.95 -55.99
CA PRO A 740 1.26 10.58 -55.51
C PRO A 740 1.60 9.57 -56.63
N PHE A 741 2.25 8.47 -56.26
CA PHE A 741 2.47 7.34 -57.16
C PHE A 741 1.38 6.26 -57.00
N TYR A 742 1.08 5.54 -58.08
CA TYR A 742 0.06 4.48 -58.14
C TYR A 742 0.61 3.20 -58.77
N PHE A 743 1.69 2.67 -58.20
CA PHE A 743 2.26 1.40 -58.67
C PHE A 743 1.53 0.21 -58.04
N CYS A 744 1.43 -0.89 -58.80
CA CYS A 744 1.03 -2.18 -58.24
C CYS A 744 2.06 -2.67 -57.22
N THR A 745 1.55 -3.14 -56.09
CA THR A 745 2.29 -3.58 -54.89
C THR A 745 1.87 -5.01 -54.52
N ASP A 746 2.40 -5.55 -53.42
CA ASP A 746 2.04 -6.87 -52.90
C ASP A 746 0.68 -6.86 -52.18
N GLU A 747 0.05 -8.03 -52.09
CA GLU A 747 -1.30 -8.22 -51.52
C GLU A 747 -1.37 -7.67 -50.10
N LYS A 748 -0.41 -8.07 -49.26
CA LYS A 748 -0.28 -7.62 -47.87
C LYS A 748 -0.17 -6.09 -47.78
N SER A 749 0.51 -5.44 -48.73
CA SER A 749 0.70 -3.98 -48.68
C SER A 749 -0.55 -3.21 -49.11
N GLN A 750 -1.34 -3.75 -50.05
CA GLN A 750 -2.63 -3.17 -50.44
C GLN A 750 -3.71 -3.40 -49.37
N GLN A 751 -3.75 -4.61 -48.78
CA GLN A 751 -4.65 -4.93 -47.68
C GLN A 751 -4.39 -4.03 -46.46
N ARG A 752 -3.12 -3.88 -46.05
CA ARG A 752 -2.74 -2.98 -44.95
C ARG A 752 -3.15 -1.54 -45.19
N ARG A 753 -2.97 -1.06 -46.42
CA ARG A 753 -3.39 0.29 -46.80
C ARG A 753 -4.90 0.48 -46.67
N LYS A 754 -5.70 -0.45 -47.19
CA LYS A 754 -7.16 -0.40 -47.08
C LYS A 754 -7.61 -0.45 -45.62
N LEU A 755 -7.01 -1.33 -44.80
CA LEU A 755 -7.29 -1.40 -43.37
C LEU A 755 -6.94 -0.10 -42.64
N SER A 756 -5.82 0.53 -42.98
CA SER A 756 -5.43 1.82 -42.38
C SER A 756 -6.37 2.97 -42.75
N GLU A 757 -6.91 2.98 -43.97
CA GLU A 757 -7.89 3.97 -44.42
C GLU A 757 -9.25 3.76 -43.76
N LEU A 758 -9.66 2.50 -43.56
CA LEU A 758 -10.85 2.15 -42.80
C LEU A 758 -10.72 2.58 -41.33
N LEU A 759 -9.59 2.28 -40.66
CA LEU A 759 -9.32 2.72 -39.28
C LEU A 759 -9.33 4.24 -39.12
N ALA A 760 -8.80 4.98 -40.11
CA ALA A 760 -8.84 6.43 -40.11
C ALA A 760 -10.23 7.02 -40.43
N ALA A 761 -11.14 6.22 -41.01
CA ALA A 761 -12.51 6.60 -41.35
C ALA A 761 -13.53 6.21 -40.27
N GLU A 762 -13.36 5.06 -39.61
CA GLU A 762 -14.19 4.58 -38.49
C GLU A 762 -14.22 5.61 -37.36
N THR A 763 -13.08 6.25 -37.09
CA THR A 763 -12.96 7.31 -36.08
C THR A 763 -13.66 8.63 -36.44
N ARG A 764 -14.34 8.74 -37.60
CA ARG A 764 -15.07 9.95 -38.03
C ARG A 764 -16.59 9.83 -37.96
N THR A 765 -17.16 8.64 -37.79
CA THR A 765 -18.62 8.41 -37.86
C THR A 765 -19.20 8.07 -36.49
N GLU A 766 -19.65 9.10 -35.76
CA GLU A 766 -20.70 9.15 -34.70
C GLU A 766 -20.57 8.14 -33.49
N THR A 767 -20.96 8.36 -32.22
CA THR A 767 -22.12 9.08 -31.64
C THR A 767 -22.05 9.02 -30.08
N GLU A 768 -22.66 10.00 -29.40
CA GLU A 768 -23.58 9.92 -28.23
C GLU A 768 -23.30 9.06 -26.97
N LEU A 769 -22.17 8.37 -26.81
CA LEU A 769 -21.91 7.57 -25.60
C LEU A 769 -20.53 7.81 -24.98
N GLY A 770 -20.28 9.05 -24.51
CA GLY A 770 -19.33 9.39 -23.44
C GLY A 770 -17.86 8.98 -23.55
N THR A 771 -17.45 8.27 -24.60
CA THR A 771 -16.08 7.80 -24.83
C THR A 771 -15.56 8.49 -26.08
N SER A 772 -14.81 9.57 -25.87
CA SER A 772 -14.21 10.34 -26.96
C SER A 772 -13.09 9.54 -27.60
N GLU A 773 -13.41 8.68 -28.57
CA GLU A 773 -12.39 8.08 -29.42
C GLU A 773 -11.75 9.18 -30.28
N THR A 774 -10.51 9.53 -29.94
CA THR A 774 -9.73 10.53 -30.68
C THR A 774 -9.42 10.01 -32.07
N GLY A 775 -9.86 10.71 -33.13
CA GLY A 775 -9.51 10.30 -34.48
C GLY A 775 -8.01 10.42 -34.76
N TYR A 776 -7.44 9.43 -35.45
CA TYR A 776 -6.00 9.40 -35.78
C TYR A 776 -5.75 9.80 -37.23
N ASP A 777 -4.53 10.27 -37.54
CA ASP A 777 -4.12 10.51 -38.92
C ASP A 777 -3.88 9.20 -39.68
N VAL A 778 -4.13 9.20 -41.00
CA VAL A 778 -3.91 8.04 -41.88
C VAL A 778 -2.45 7.57 -41.82
N ALA A 779 -1.50 8.49 -41.68
CA ALA A 779 -0.08 8.14 -41.55
C ALA A 779 0.21 7.30 -40.29
N TRP A 780 -0.44 7.63 -39.17
CA TRP A 780 -0.36 6.87 -37.93
C TRP A 780 -1.07 5.52 -38.04
N CYS A 781 -2.22 5.46 -38.70
CA CYS A 781 -2.92 4.20 -38.95
C CYS A 781 -2.10 3.23 -39.82
N ILE A 782 -1.35 3.75 -40.81
CA ILE A 782 -0.45 2.94 -41.64
C ILE A 782 0.68 2.34 -40.79
N ALA A 783 1.31 3.16 -39.95
CA ALA A 783 2.36 2.70 -39.04
C ALA A 783 1.83 1.64 -38.04
N ALA A 784 0.62 1.84 -37.52
CA ALA A 784 -0.02 0.93 -36.59
C ALA A 784 -0.34 -0.44 -37.22
N VAL A 785 -0.89 -0.45 -38.43
CA VAL A 785 -1.21 -1.68 -39.16
C VAL A 785 0.06 -2.42 -39.59
N GLU A 786 1.15 -1.71 -39.85
CA GLU A 786 2.46 -2.32 -40.08
C GLU A 786 3.04 -2.95 -38.80
N ALA A 787 2.98 -2.24 -37.66
CA ALA A 787 3.44 -2.74 -36.37
C ALA A 787 2.61 -3.94 -35.87
N GLY A 788 1.29 -3.90 -36.04
CA GLY A 788 0.35 -4.99 -35.73
C GLY A 788 0.36 -6.13 -36.77
N ALA A 789 1.26 -6.10 -37.76
CA ALA A 789 1.39 -7.06 -38.85
C ALA A 789 0.13 -7.29 -39.71
N GLY A 790 -0.91 -6.46 -39.59
CA GLY A 790 -2.20 -6.60 -40.25
C GLY A 790 -3.40 -6.90 -39.33
N ASP A 791 -3.17 -7.06 -38.02
CA ASP A 791 -4.21 -7.25 -37.01
C ASP A 791 -4.77 -5.90 -36.54
N VAL A 792 -6.10 -5.74 -36.61
CA VAL A 792 -6.82 -4.51 -36.26
C VAL A 792 -6.78 -4.25 -34.76
N GLY A 793 -6.82 -5.29 -33.92
CA GLY A 793 -6.81 -5.15 -32.45
C GLY A 793 -5.48 -4.59 -31.95
N LYS A 794 -4.38 -5.20 -32.39
CA LYS A 794 -3.01 -4.75 -32.09
C LYS A 794 -2.72 -3.36 -32.68
N ALA A 795 -3.27 -3.05 -33.84
CA ALA A 795 -3.13 -1.72 -34.43
C ALA A 795 -3.83 -0.64 -33.58
N ARG A 796 -5.03 -0.91 -33.04
CA ARG A 796 -5.73 0.04 -32.14
C ARG A 796 -4.98 0.25 -30.84
N GLU A 797 -4.49 -0.82 -30.23
CA GLU A 797 -3.66 -0.75 -29.01
C GLU A 797 -2.37 0.06 -29.25
N TRP A 798 -1.72 -0.18 -30.39
CA TRP A 798 -0.54 0.59 -30.77
C TRP A 798 -0.85 2.08 -30.98
N LEU A 799 -1.98 2.42 -31.62
CA LEU A 799 -2.39 3.82 -31.79
C LEU A 799 -2.62 4.51 -30.45
N LYS A 800 -3.31 3.86 -29.52
CA LYS A 800 -3.57 4.38 -28.18
C LYS A 800 -2.26 4.68 -27.44
N ASN A 801 -1.29 3.78 -27.54
CA ASN A 801 -0.05 3.86 -26.77
C ASN A 801 1.01 4.78 -27.40
N TRP A 802 1.00 4.95 -28.72
CA TRP A 802 2.14 5.55 -29.44
C TRP A 802 1.78 6.70 -30.39
N ALA A 803 0.51 6.93 -30.71
CA ALA A 803 0.09 8.00 -31.62
C ALA A 803 -0.68 9.14 -30.89
N PRO A 804 -0.44 10.40 -31.25
CA PRO A 804 -1.25 11.52 -30.80
C PRO A 804 -2.61 11.53 -31.53
N GLY A 805 -3.69 11.83 -30.81
CA GLY A 805 -5.00 12.07 -31.39
C GLY A 805 -5.04 13.37 -32.21
N LYS A 806 -5.92 13.45 -33.22
CA LYS A 806 -6.12 14.67 -34.01
C LYS A 806 -6.58 15.82 -33.09
N GLY A 807 -5.79 16.87 -33.02
CA GLY A 807 -6.07 18.05 -32.19
C GLY A 807 -5.65 17.90 -30.73
N GLU A 808 -5.11 16.75 -30.33
CA GLU A 808 -4.52 16.54 -29.01
C GLU A 808 -3.19 17.31 -28.95
N ARG A 809 -3.14 18.37 -28.15
CA ARG A 809 -1.93 19.15 -27.90
C ARG A 809 -1.49 18.94 -26.46
N VAL A 810 -0.19 19.06 -26.20
CA VAL A 810 0.35 19.15 -24.85
C VAL A 810 -0.35 20.32 -24.17
N ALA A 811 -1.20 20.04 -23.18
CA ALA A 811 -1.70 21.06 -22.28
C ALA A 811 -0.52 21.52 -21.43
N ILE A 812 0.15 22.59 -21.87
CA ILE A 812 1.09 23.32 -21.04
C ILE A 812 0.23 24.03 -19.99
N ARG A 813 0.04 23.39 -18.83
CA ARG A 813 -0.47 24.04 -17.62
C ARG A 813 0.70 24.36 -16.72
#